data_AF-A0A562R0R6-F1
#
_entry.id   AF-A0A562R0R6-F1
#
_cell.length_a   1.000
_cell.length_b   1.000
_cell.length_c   1.000
_cell.angle_alpha   90.00
_cell.angle_beta   90.00
_cell.angle_gamma   90.00
#
_symmetry.space_group_name_H-M   'P 1'
#
loop_
_entity.id
_entity.type
_entity.pdbx_description
1 polymer ?
#
loop_
_entity_poly.entity_id
_entity_poly.type
_entity_poly.pdbx_seq_one_letter_code
_entity_poly.pdbx_strand_id
1 'polypeptide(L)'
;MKKAFVLVFTVLALLTLGTTVLAQTATAPTAGDGSSGDPYQIASLENLYWIAAPDTTVPNPNRAARWAAYYIQTADINASATSGWGGGGWTPIGNTTTFFIGTYDGGGHTISGLFINRAAEEYQGLFGATTGSATIENLGLMDVNITGYNYVGGLVGCSFSSSSVTNSYVTGKVSGSYYVGGLVGSNSGTVNNSYATGAVTGTEMYVGGLVGLNSSGYVTNSYATGAVSGNDRVGGLVGYNYTGSVTNSYATGQVTGTGGQVGGLVGFNFYIVTNSFFDRETTGQSDTGKGTPKTTLEMKTQSTFTDAGWDFTTIWIMDDPVNSGYPFLRGVTPAYTVIYNGNNATGGSAPVDNRSPYPADATVTVLGAGDLVKTGHAFNGWNTQTGGGGDARAEGGTFTSTASVVLYAQWTASTYTVTFDRQNGTDGSASVTATYDQPMPTATAPVRAGYTFGGYYTEINGGGTQYYTAAMASAQNWDLTANTTLYAKWTLNSYTVTGTAGTGGSIDPASQTVTHGQTTTFTVTPDTGYAIASVTGCDGTLSGSTYTTGTVTGACTVSATFSLNTYTVAGTAGTGGSISPASRTVNHGATTTFTVTPNTGYAISSVSGCGGSLSGSTYTTGAVTGACTVSATFSLNTYTVTGTAGTGGGIDPASQTVTHGQTTTFTVTPDTGYAIASVSGCGGSLSGSTYTTGAVTGACTVSATFSLNTYTVAGTAGTGGGIDPASQTVTHGQTTTFTVTPNTGYAIASVSGCGGSLSGNTYTTGAVTEACTVSATFSLNTYTVTYNANSATSGTAPDTQTKTHGQNLTLATNSGNLARTGYTFAGWNTAADGSGTDYGEGATYTENAPLSLYVRWMHPPAVTTQAATNIGMIKATGHGNITDLGNPNPTAHGLCWATTANPTTAGTCINRGAANATLAFTVSITGLSPGTTYHVRAFATNAAGIVYGENKSFTTANPPPVTYPVIYMANGADSGVVPAGESKVHDQSLALSYNTGNLVRAGYTFAGWNTAGDGSGTNYGEGTIYTLNAALTLYARWTQNT
;
A
#
# COMPACT_ATOMS: atom_id res chain seq x y z
N MET A 1 -1.72 -33.77 49.17
CA MET A 1 -2.82 -34.08 48.21
C MET A 1 -3.36 -32.77 47.61
N LYS A 2 -4.29 -32.85 46.65
CA LYS A 2 -5.08 -31.78 45.98
C LYS A 2 -5.15 -30.45 46.78
N LYS A 3 -4.62 -29.34 46.25
CA LYS A 3 -5.20 -28.41 45.24
C LYS A 3 -6.35 -27.53 45.77
N ALA A 4 -6.05 -26.24 45.95
CA ALA A 4 -6.96 -25.12 45.66
C ALA A 4 -6.10 -23.86 45.41
N PHE A 5 -6.13 -23.32 44.19
CA PHE A 5 -5.44 -22.08 43.81
C PHE A 5 -6.51 -21.17 43.24
N VAL A 6 -6.80 -20.03 43.89
CA VAL A 6 -7.88 -19.14 43.47
C VAL A 6 -7.32 -18.19 42.41
N LEU A 7 -7.78 -18.37 41.16
CA LEU A 7 -7.43 -17.48 40.07
C LEU A 7 -8.44 -16.32 40.02
N VAL A 8 -7.96 -15.08 40.15
CA VAL A 8 -8.80 -13.89 39.96
C VAL A 8 -8.94 -13.63 38.47
N PHE A 9 -10.13 -13.91 37.93
CA PHE A 9 -10.50 -13.46 36.58
C PHE A 9 -11.09 -12.05 36.65
N THR A 10 -10.45 -11.11 35.95
CA THR A 10 -11.05 -9.81 35.63
C THR A 10 -12.21 -10.02 34.65
N VAL A 11 -13.41 -9.59 35.03
CA VAL A 11 -14.57 -9.59 34.13
C VAL A 11 -14.40 -8.42 33.15
N LEU A 12 -13.85 -8.73 31.97
CA LEU A 12 -13.90 -7.82 30.84
C LEU A 12 -15.35 -7.79 30.30
N ALA A 13 -16.10 -6.76 30.67
CA ALA A 13 -17.44 -6.54 30.17
C ALA A 13 -17.39 -6.13 28.69
N LEU A 14 -17.42 -7.12 27.79
CA LEU A 14 -17.76 -6.88 26.39
C LEU A 14 -19.16 -6.26 26.35
N LEU A 15 -19.26 -5.02 25.86
CA LEU A 15 -20.52 -4.53 25.34
C LEU A 15 -20.84 -5.37 24.10
N THR A 16 -21.69 -6.39 24.27
CA THR A 16 -22.40 -7.00 23.15
C THR A 16 -23.32 -5.93 22.58
N LEU A 17 -22.86 -5.25 21.52
CA LEU A 17 -23.72 -4.47 20.64
C LEU A 17 -24.86 -5.38 20.20
N GLY A 18 -26.05 -5.18 20.77
CA GLY A 18 -27.22 -5.98 20.46
C GLY A 18 -27.60 -5.71 19.01
N THR A 19 -27.29 -6.65 18.11
CA THR A 19 -27.74 -6.59 16.72
C THR A 19 -29.25 -6.54 16.70
N THR A 20 -29.81 -5.40 16.31
CA THR A 20 -31.25 -5.18 16.18
C THR A 20 -31.78 -6.03 15.03
N VAL A 21 -32.18 -7.26 15.35
CA VAL A 21 -32.82 -8.16 14.38
C VAL A 21 -34.07 -7.48 13.83
N LEU A 22 -34.10 -7.28 12.52
CA LEU A 22 -35.25 -6.67 11.87
C LEU A 22 -36.46 -7.61 11.98
N ALA A 23 -37.60 -7.06 12.42
CA ALA A 23 -38.85 -7.81 12.49
C ALA A 23 -39.34 -8.14 11.07
N GLN A 24 -39.60 -9.43 10.82
CA GLN A 24 -40.04 -9.91 9.51
C GLN A 24 -41.56 -9.69 9.36
N THR A 25 -41.97 -8.79 8.46
CA THR A 25 -43.38 -8.46 8.22
C THR A 25 -43.89 -9.22 7.00
N ALA A 26 -44.89 -10.09 7.18
CA ALA A 26 -45.59 -10.78 6.09
C ALA A 26 -46.91 -10.05 5.80
N THR A 27 -47.04 -9.50 4.59
CA THR A 27 -48.22 -8.73 4.17
C THR A 27 -48.89 -9.40 2.99
N ALA A 28 -50.17 -9.75 3.12
CA ALA A 28 -50.92 -10.36 2.03
C ALA A 28 -50.99 -9.43 0.80
N PRO A 29 -50.89 -9.97 -0.43
CA PRO A 29 -51.25 -9.25 -1.64
C PRO A 29 -52.64 -8.61 -1.53
N THR A 30 -52.79 -7.39 -2.05
CA THR A 30 -54.06 -6.65 -2.05
C THR A 30 -54.87 -6.83 -3.34
N ALA A 31 -54.32 -7.53 -4.33
CA ALA A 31 -54.93 -7.87 -5.60
C ALA A 31 -54.51 -9.29 -6.03
N GLY A 32 -55.37 -9.95 -6.81
CA GLY A 32 -55.31 -11.38 -7.08
C GLY A 32 -56.06 -12.21 -6.03
N ASP A 33 -56.76 -13.26 -6.47
CA ASP A 33 -57.31 -14.30 -5.60
C ASP A 33 -56.40 -15.54 -5.48
N GLY A 34 -55.37 -15.62 -6.32
CA GLY A 34 -54.39 -16.71 -6.37
C GLY A 34 -54.74 -17.81 -7.37
N SER A 35 -55.80 -17.65 -8.17
CA SER A 35 -56.13 -18.51 -9.31
C SER A 35 -55.34 -18.13 -10.56
N SER A 36 -55.36 -19.00 -11.58
CA SER A 36 -54.75 -18.70 -12.88
C SER A 36 -55.48 -17.60 -13.69
N GLY A 37 -56.67 -17.17 -13.24
CA GLY A 37 -57.42 -16.06 -13.84
C GLY A 37 -57.19 -14.71 -13.16
N ASP A 38 -56.79 -14.70 -11.88
CA ASP A 38 -56.46 -13.51 -11.09
C ASP A 38 -55.30 -13.82 -10.12
N PRO A 39 -54.06 -13.95 -10.63
CA PRO A 39 -52.91 -14.34 -9.83
C PRO A 39 -52.55 -13.29 -8.78
N TYR A 40 -52.07 -13.74 -7.62
CA TYR A 40 -51.64 -12.86 -6.53
C TYR A 40 -50.52 -11.92 -6.99
N GLN A 41 -50.76 -10.61 -6.86
CA GLN A 41 -49.81 -9.59 -7.32
C GLN A 41 -48.74 -9.32 -6.25
N ILE A 42 -47.48 -9.57 -6.60
CA ILE A 42 -46.33 -9.41 -5.70
C ILE A 42 -45.59 -8.12 -6.07
N ALA A 43 -45.72 -7.10 -5.22
CA ALA A 43 -45.14 -5.77 -5.44
C ALA A 43 -44.10 -5.35 -4.38
N SER A 44 -43.87 -6.17 -3.34
CA SER A 44 -42.94 -5.84 -2.26
C SER A 44 -42.32 -7.07 -1.60
N LEU A 45 -41.27 -6.85 -0.79
CA LEU A 45 -40.61 -7.89 -0.01
C LEU A 45 -41.55 -8.53 1.03
N GLU A 46 -42.50 -7.77 1.58
CA GLU A 46 -43.50 -8.26 2.53
C GLU A 46 -44.55 -9.15 1.84
N ASN A 47 -44.89 -8.89 0.57
CA ASN A 47 -45.72 -9.79 -0.23
C ASN A 47 -44.97 -11.07 -0.59
N LEU A 48 -43.70 -10.96 -1.01
CA LEU A 48 -42.85 -12.11 -1.31
C LEU A 48 -42.66 -12.99 -0.07
N TYR A 49 -42.35 -12.38 1.09
CA TYR A 49 -42.22 -13.09 2.36
C TYR A 49 -43.55 -13.70 2.83
N TRP A 50 -44.71 -13.09 2.54
CA TRP A 50 -46.01 -13.71 2.81
C TRP A 50 -46.22 -15.04 2.08
N ILE A 51 -45.57 -15.29 0.95
CA ILE A 51 -45.53 -16.62 0.32
C ILE A 51 -44.71 -17.61 1.17
N ALA A 52 -43.52 -17.20 1.62
CA ALA A 52 -42.59 -18.07 2.37
C ALA A 52 -42.98 -18.31 3.84
N ALA A 53 -43.68 -17.36 4.47
CA ALA A 53 -43.89 -17.31 5.92
C ALA A 53 -44.54 -18.57 6.51
N PRO A 54 -44.14 -19.02 7.72
CA PRO A 54 -44.74 -20.19 8.36
C PRO A 54 -46.20 -19.95 8.75
N ASP A 55 -46.98 -21.02 8.91
CA ASP A 55 -48.40 -20.94 9.27
C ASP A 55 -48.66 -20.37 10.68
N THR A 56 -47.63 -20.28 11.52
CA THR A 56 -47.65 -19.53 12.79
C THR A 56 -47.73 -18.01 12.58
N THR A 57 -47.38 -17.53 11.38
CA THR A 57 -47.36 -16.11 10.99
C THR A 57 -48.45 -15.81 9.96
N VAL A 58 -48.69 -16.72 9.01
CA VAL A 58 -49.75 -16.63 7.99
C VAL A 58 -50.60 -17.92 8.02
N PRO A 59 -51.57 -18.04 8.93
CA PRO A 59 -52.36 -19.27 9.11
C PRO A 59 -53.42 -19.49 8.03
N ASN A 60 -53.84 -18.43 7.31
CA ASN A 60 -54.88 -18.50 6.29
C ASN A 60 -54.64 -17.48 5.16
N PRO A 61 -54.61 -17.89 3.87
CA PRO A 61 -54.44 -19.27 3.41
C PRO A 61 -53.17 -19.91 3.98
N ASN A 62 -53.23 -21.19 4.33
CA ASN A 62 -52.07 -21.91 4.86
C ASN A 62 -50.99 -22.11 3.78
N ARG A 63 -49.79 -22.51 4.19
CA ARG A 63 -48.60 -22.64 3.36
C ARG A 63 -48.79 -23.61 2.19
N ALA A 64 -49.57 -24.68 2.37
CA ALA A 64 -49.86 -25.63 1.30
C ALA A 64 -50.77 -25.03 0.22
N ALA A 65 -51.74 -24.20 0.61
CA ALA A 65 -52.57 -23.44 -0.34
C ALA A 65 -51.77 -22.33 -1.03
N ARG A 66 -50.94 -21.57 -0.29
CA ARG A 66 -50.04 -20.55 -0.86
C ARG A 66 -49.07 -21.18 -1.88
N TRP A 67 -48.42 -22.29 -1.55
CA TRP A 67 -47.45 -22.95 -2.44
C TRP A 67 -48.08 -23.72 -3.62
N ALA A 68 -49.40 -23.66 -3.78
CA ALA A 68 -50.15 -24.16 -4.92
C ALA A 68 -50.87 -23.05 -5.72
N ALA A 69 -50.74 -21.78 -5.32
CA ALA A 69 -51.38 -20.64 -5.96
C ALA A 69 -50.59 -20.11 -7.17
N TYR A 70 -51.21 -19.22 -7.93
CA TYR A 70 -50.61 -18.49 -9.05
C TYR A 70 -50.22 -17.09 -8.59
N TYR A 71 -49.03 -16.66 -8.98
CA TYR A 71 -48.40 -15.40 -8.62
C TYR A 71 -47.89 -14.67 -9.86
N ILE A 72 -48.04 -13.34 -9.88
CA ILE A 72 -47.39 -12.45 -10.83
C ILE A 72 -46.68 -11.32 -10.09
N GLN A 73 -45.41 -11.08 -10.39
CA GLN A 73 -44.66 -9.96 -9.85
C GLN A 73 -44.93 -8.69 -10.69
N THR A 74 -45.16 -7.56 -10.02
CA THR A 74 -45.60 -6.30 -10.67
C THR A 74 -44.71 -5.09 -10.36
N ALA A 75 -43.61 -5.32 -9.65
CA ALA A 75 -42.54 -4.35 -9.39
C ALA A 75 -41.22 -5.08 -9.08
N ASP A 76 -40.09 -4.40 -9.22
CA ASP A 76 -38.79 -4.88 -8.77
C ASP A 76 -38.67 -4.85 -7.24
N ILE A 77 -38.11 -5.91 -6.65
CA ILE A 77 -38.14 -6.14 -5.19
C ILE A 77 -36.70 -6.07 -4.63
N ASN A 78 -36.47 -5.15 -3.71
CA ASN A 78 -35.22 -5.10 -2.96
C ASN A 78 -35.31 -6.01 -1.72
N ALA A 79 -34.62 -7.16 -1.79
CA ALA A 79 -34.55 -8.16 -0.73
C ALA A 79 -33.31 -8.01 0.19
N SER A 80 -32.48 -6.96 0.03
CA SER A 80 -31.25 -6.77 0.83
C SER A 80 -31.46 -6.78 2.35
N ALA A 81 -32.65 -6.37 2.82
CA ALA A 81 -33.05 -6.46 4.23
C ALA A 81 -33.00 -7.89 4.80
N THR A 82 -33.09 -8.93 3.96
CA THR A 82 -32.93 -10.35 4.36
C THR A 82 -31.57 -10.63 5.00
N SER A 83 -30.53 -9.85 4.71
CA SER A 83 -29.23 -9.94 5.40
C SER A 83 -29.29 -9.64 6.90
N GLY A 84 -30.27 -8.84 7.34
CA GLY A 84 -30.53 -8.52 8.75
C GLY A 84 -31.57 -9.43 9.43
N TRP A 85 -32.07 -10.45 8.74
CA TRP A 85 -33.09 -11.36 9.27
C TRP A 85 -32.46 -12.50 10.09
N GLY A 86 -33.01 -12.71 11.29
CA GLY A 86 -32.59 -13.80 12.18
C GLY A 86 -32.79 -15.19 11.56
N GLY A 87 -31.96 -16.15 11.96
CA GLY A 87 -32.03 -17.53 11.46
C GLY A 87 -31.32 -17.78 10.12
N GLY A 88 -30.41 -16.89 9.70
CA GLY A 88 -29.63 -17.07 8.47
C GLY A 88 -30.28 -16.46 7.22
N GLY A 89 -31.13 -15.44 7.39
CA GLY A 89 -31.74 -14.72 6.27
C GLY A 89 -33.05 -15.33 5.77
N TRP A 90 -33.22 -15.32 4.44
CA TRP A 90 -34.43 -15.81 3.77
C TRP A 90 -34.77 -17.28 4.12
N THR A 91 -36.04 -17.65 3.99
CA THR A 91 -36.55 -19.02 4.20
C THR A 91 -37.16 -19.52 2.88
N PRO A 92 -36.63 -20.60 2.27
CA PRO A 92 -37.05 -21.01 0.92
C PRO A 92 -38.53 -21.39 0.78
N ILE A 93 -39.11 -21.06 -0.39
CA ILE A 93 -40.48 -21.45 -0.79
C ILE A 93 -40.46 -22.89 -1.31
N GLY A 94 -41.26 -23.79 -0.72
CA GLY A 94 -41.21 -25.22 -1.04
C GLY A 94 -40.08 -25.95 -0.29
N ASN A 95 -40.37 -27.13 0.26
CA ASN A 95 -39.43 -28.00 0.97
C ASN A 95 -39.79 -29.49 0.79
N THR A 96 -39.02 -30.39 1.41
CA THR A 96 -39.15 -31.85 1.32
C THR A 96 -40.49 -32.44 1.78
N THR A 97 -41.26 -31.70 2.59
CA THR A 97 -42.58 -32.13 3.11
C THR A 97 -43.75 -31.42 2.41
N THR A 98 -43.49 -30.25 1.81
CA THR A 98 -44.48 -29.49 1.04
C THR A 98 -43.74 -28.79 -0.09
N PHE A 99 -43.78 -29.34 -1.29
CA PHE A 99 -43.17 -28.74 -2.46
C PHE A 99 -43.94 -27.49 -2.92
N PHE A 100 -43.28 -26.60 -3.66
CA PHE A 100 -43.99 -25.63 -4.50
C PHE A 100 -44.53 -26.34 -5.75
N ILE A 101 -45.82 -26.16 -6.03
CA ILE A 101 -46.56 -26.78 -7.15
C ILE A 101 -47.35 -25.77 -8.00
N GLY A 102 -47.34 -24.49 -7.61
CA GLY A 102 -48.03 -23.40 -8.29
C GLY A 102 -47.19 -22.69 -9.37
N THR A 103 -47.59 -21.48 -9.72
CA THR A 103 -46.93 -20.65 -10.75
C THR A 103 -46.39 -19.37 -10.12
N TYR A 104 -45.15 -19.00 -10.47
CA TYR A 104 -44.59 -17.68 -10.20
C TYR A 104 -44.05 -17.07 -11.49
N ASP A 105 -44.81 -16.13 -12.06
CA ASP A 105 -44.36 -15.30 -13.17
C ASP A 105 -43.70 -14.02 -12.60
N GLY A 106 -42.43 -13.81 -12.89
CA GLY A 106 -41.69 -12.60 -12.54
C GLY A 106 -42.11 -11.37 -13.33
N GLY A 107 -42.88 -11.52 -14.42
CA GLY A 107 -43.33 -10.41 -15.26
C GLY A 107 -42.21 -9.66 -16.00
N GLY A 108 -40.97 -10.16 -15.95
CA GLY A 108 -39.76 -9.46 -16.37
C GLY A 108 -39.06 -8.66 -15.27
N HIS A 109 -39.61 -8.63 -14.06
CA HIS A 109 -39.03 -7.94 -12.90
C HIS A 109 -37.95 -8.76 -12.17
N THR A 110 -37.27 -8.08 -11.26
CA THR A 110 -36.12 -8.61 -10.51
C THR A 110 -36.36 -8.70 -9.00
N ILE A 111 -35.59 -9.54 -8.32
CA ILE A 111 -35.44 -9.57 -6.86
C ILE A 111 -33.95 -9.43 -6.55
N SER A 112 -33.57 -8.33 -5.89
CA SER A 112 -32.16 -7.94 -5.68
C SER A 112 -31.69 -8.09 -4.23
N GLY A 113 -30.44 -8.51 -4.01
CA GLY A 113 -29.82 -8.60 -2.68
C GLY A 113 -30.32 -9.76 -1.81
N LEU A 114 -30.86 -10.84 -2.40
CA LEU A 114 -31.41 -11.97 -1.65
C LEU A 114 -30.31 -12.71 -0.86
N PHE A 115 -30.43 -12.75 0.47
CA PHE A 115 -29.44 -13.34 1.37
C PHE A 115 -29.94 -14.63 2.03
N ILE A 116 -29.16 -15.70 1.91
CA ILE A 116 -29.32 -16.97 2.63
C ILE A 116 -27.95 -17.39 3.18
N ASN A 117 -27.86 -17.65 4.48
CA ASN A 117 -26.65 -18.19 5.11
C ASN A 117 -27.02 -19.32 6.08
N ARG A 118 -27.32 -20.48 5.48
CA ARG A 118 -27.82 -21.70 6.14
C ARG A 118 -26.91 -22.88 5.80
N ALA A 119 -25.61 -22.74 6.07
CA ALA A 119 -24.54 -23.67 5.67
C ALA A 119 -24.66 -25.13 6.18
N ALA A 120 -25.67 -25.45 6.99
CA ALA A 120 -25.99 -26.80 7.48
C ALA A 120 -27.41 -27.28 7.06
N GLU A 121 -28.15 -26.52 6.25
CA GLU A 121 -29.49 -26.86 5.77
C GLU A 121 -29.48 -27.20 4.27
N GLU A 122 -30.33 -28.14 3.87
CA GLU A 122 -30.52 -28.55 2.47
C GLU A 122 -31.65 -27.75 1.79
N TYR A 123 -31.76 -27.84 0.45
CA TYR A 123 -32.84 -27.24 -0.36
C TYR A 123 -32.88 -25.71 -0.26
N GLN A 124 -31.81 -25.07 -0.70
CA GLN A 124 -31.58 -23.63 -0.52
C GLN A 124 -31.63 -22.88 -1.86
N GLY A 125 -32.27 -21.71 -1.84
CA GLY A 125 -32.60 -20.85 -2.98
C GLY A 125 -33.80 -19.97 -2.63
N LEU A 126 -34.30 -19.14 -3.57
CA LEU A 126 -35.61 -18.49 -3.39
C LEU A 126 -36.70 -19.54 -3.16
N PHE A 127 -36.70 -20.57 -4.01
CA PHE A 127 -37.47 -21.79 -3.87
C PHE A 127 -36.57 -22.94 -3.40
N GLY A 128 -36.99 -23.71 -2.40
CA GLY A 128 -36.22 -24.84 -1.89
C GLY A 128 -36.45 -26.11 -2.72
N ALA A 129 -37.72 -26.44 -2.99
CA ALA A 129 -38.08 -27.61 -3.80
C ALA A 129 -39.38 -27.41 -4.60
N THR A 130 -39.31 -27.66 -5.92
CA THR A 130 -40.45 -27.58 -6.87
C THR A 130 -40.80 -28.96 -7.43
N THR A 131 -42.08 -29.24 -7.69
CA THR A 131 -42.51 -30.51 -8.32
C THR A 131 -43.84 -30.37 -9.05
N GLY A 132 -44.26 -31.40 -9.78
CA GLY A 132 -45.53 -31.40 -10.51
C GLY A 132 -45.53 -30.34 -11.61
N SER A 133 -46.65 -29.65 -11.80
CA SER A 133 -46.79 -28.59 -12.81
C SER A 133 -46.26 -27.22 -12.37
N ALA A 134 -45.29 -27.17 -11.44
CA ALA A 134 -44.76 -25.89 -10.97
C ALA A 134 -44.05 -25.12 -12.09
N THR A 135 -44.43 -23.87 -12.31
CA THR A 135 -43.74 -22.97 -13.25
C THR A 135 -43.11 -21.80 -12.50
N ILE A 136 -41.85 -21.52 -12.80
CA ILE A 136 -41.15 -20.29 -12.40
C ILE A 136 -40.62 -19.67 -13.68
N GLU A 137 -41.07 -18.46 -14.00
CA GLU A 137 -40.72 -17.84 -15.28
C GLU A 137 -40.51 -16.33 -15.21
N ASN A 138 -39.81 -15.79 -16.21
CA ASN A 138 -39.57 -14.36 -16.43
C ASN A 138 -39.00 -13.60 -15.21
N LEU A 139 -38.16 -14.25 -14.39
CA LEU A 139 -37.69 -13.74 -13.10
C LEU A 139 -36.17 -13.58 -13.03
N GLY A 140 -35.71 -12.37 -12.73
CA GLY A 140 -34.29 -12.09 -12.48
C GLY A 140 -33.94 -12.05 -10.99
N LEU A 141 -33.11 -12.97 -10.49
CA LEU A 141 -32.46 -12.82 -9.19
C LEU A 141 -31.12 -12.10 -9.35
N MET A 142 -30.87 -11.11 -8.50
CA MET A 142 -29.72 -10.23 -8.65
C MET A 142 -28.96 -10.02 -7.35
N ASP A 143 -27.63 -9.95 -7.44
CA ASP A 143 -26.72 -9.73 -6.32
C ASP A 143 -27.04 -10.64 -5.11
N VAL A 144 -27.38 -11.90 -5.39
CA VAL A 144 -27.69 -12.88 -4.34
C VAL A 144 -26.43 -13.24 -3.55
N ASN A 145 -26.60 -13.64 -2.30
CA ASN A 145 -25.54 -14.23 -1.50
C ASN A 145 -26.12 -15.42 -0.74
N ILE A 146 -26.01 -16.61 -1.34
CA ILE A 146 -26.70 -17.82 -0.94
C ILE A 146 -25.66 -18.87 -0.54
N THR A 147 -25.70 -19.30 0.72
CA THR A 147 -24.88 -20.36 1.30
C THR A 147 -25.77 -21.43 1.93
N GLY A 148 -25.69 -22.66 1.45
CA GLY A 148 -26.42 -23.83 1.96
C GLY A 148 -25.53 -25.04 2.18
N TYR A 149 -26.12 -26.23 2.41
CA TYR A 149 -25.40 -27.50 2.48
C TYR A 149 -25.55 -28.32 1.19
N ASN A 150 -26.72 -28.94 0.97
CA ASN A 150 -27.02 -29.74 -0.23
C ASN A 150 -28.20 -29.16 -1.00
N TYR A 151 -28.24 -29.39 -2.33
CA TYR A 151 -29.31 -28.88 -3.21
C TYR A 151 -29.42 -27.36 -3.12
N VAL A 152 -28.36 -26.67 -3.56
CA VAL A 152 -28.23 -25.22 -3.49
C VAL A 152 -28.29 -24.63 -4.89
N GLY A 153 -29.36 -23.89 -5.17
CA GLY A 153 -29.51 -23.09 -6.39
C GLY A 153 -29.73 -21.63 -6.02
N GLY A 154 -29.40 -20.69 -6.91
CA GLY A 154 -29.80 -19.30 -6.69
C GLY A 154 -31.33 -19.15 -6.67
N LEU A 155 -32.01 -19.78 -7.64
CA LEU A 155 -33.46 -19.72 -7.79
C LEU A 155 -34.17 -20.95 -7.22
N VAL A 156 -33.69 -22.17 -7.51
CA VAL A 156 -34.31 -23.43 -7.05
C VAL A 156 -33.29 -24.40 -6.46
N GLY A 157 -33.47 -24.82 -5.20
CA GLY A 157 -32.62 -25.85 -4.58
C GLY A 157 -32.70 -27.20 -5.29
N CYS A 158 -33.91 -27.75 -5.42
CA CYS A 158 -34.17 -28.97 -6.20
C CYS A 158 -35.45 -28.86 -7.05
N SER A 159 -35.29 -29.01 -8.37
CA SER A 159 -36.37 -29.11 -9.35
C SER A 159 -36.65 -30.58 -9.68
N PHE A 160 -37.83 -31.06 -9.29
CA PHE A 160 -38.29 -32.42 -9.59
C PHE A 160 -38.99 -32.49 -10.96
N SER A 161 -39.29 -33.71 -11.40
CA SER A 161 -39.93 -33.99 -12.70
C SER A 161 -41.20 -33.16 -12.94
N SER A 162 -41.35 -32.72 -14.19
CA SER A 162 -42.44 -31.87 -14.71
C SER A 162 -42.41 -30.39 -14.32
N SER A 163 -41.63 -29.97 -13.31
CA SER A 163 -41.49 -28.54 -13.00
C SER A 163 -40.56 -27.81 -13.97
N SER A 164 -40.76 -26.51 -14.16
CA SER A 164 -40.01 -25.69 -15.14
C SER A 164 -39.48 -24.38 -14.57
N VAL A 165 -38.26 -24.03 -14.99
CA VAL A 165 -37.61 -22.72 -14.82
C VAL A 165 -37.34 -22.15 -16.22
N THR A 166 -37.97 -21.02 -16.56
CA THR A 166 -37.96 -20.48 -17.93
C THR A 166 -37.66 -18.97 -17.94
N ASN A 167 -36.94 -18.45 -18.94
CA ASN A 167 -36.68 -17.01 -19.11
C ASN A 167 -36.12 -16.32 -17.83
N SER A 168 -35.36 -17.04 -17.00
CA SER A 168 -35.01 -16.62 -15.64
C SER A 168 -33.51 -16.61 -15.40
N TYR A 169 -33.02 -15.82 -14.45
CA TYR A 169 -31.58 -15.71 -14.23
C TYR A 169 -31.14 -15.47 -12.79
N VAL A 170 -29.86 -15.71 -12.51
CA VAL A 170 -29.20 -15.39 -11.23
C VAL A 170 -27.89 -14.63 -11.46
N THR A 171 -27.72 -13.51 -10.75
CA THR A 171 -26.43 -12.86 -10.52
C THR A 171 -26.13 -12.84 -9.01
N GLY A 172 -24.85 -12.85 -8.63
CA GLY A 172 -24.41 -12.95 -7.23
C GLY A 172 -23.96 -14.36 -6.81
N LYS A 173 -23.41 -14.47 -5.61
CA LYS A 173 -22.67 -15.64 -5.13
C LYS A 173 -23.60 -16.77 -4.68
N VAL A 174 -23.33 -18.00 -5.14
CA VAL A 174 -23.96 -19.23 -4.66
C VAL A 174 -22.89 -20.18 -4.09
N SER A 175 -23.15 -20.81 -2.95
CA SER A 175 -22.18 -21.69 -2.28
C SER A 175 -22.82 -22.83 -1.49
N GLY A 176 -22.18 -23.99 -1.47
CA GLY A 176 -22.61 -25.14 -0.69
C GLY A 176 -21.61 -26.30 -0.68
N SER A 177 -22.10 -27.51 -0.42
CA SER A 177 -21.30 -28.74 -0.42
C SER A 177 -21.60 -29.59 -1.66
N TYR A 178 -22.80 -30.16 -1.77
CA TYR A 178 -23.21 -31.02 -2.88
C TYR A 178 -24.39 -30.43 -3.68
N TYR A 179 -24.43 -30.72 -4.98
CA TYR A 179 -25.52 -30.30 -5.89
C TYR A 179 -25.69 -28.77 -5.88
N VAL A 180 -24.61 -28.07 -6.25
CA VAL A 180 -24.53 -26.60 -6.23
C VAL A 180 -24.59 -26.07 -7.65
N GLY A 181 -25.59 -25.26 -7.97
CA GLY A 181 -25.78 -24.62 -9.27
C GLY A 181 -26.03 -23.12 -9.13
N GLY A 182 -25.56 -22.31 -10.07
CA GLY A 182 -25.85 -20.88 -10.05
C GLY A 182 -27.36 -20.57 -10.11
N LEU A 183 -28.12 -21.36 -10.88
CA LEU A 183 -29.58 -21.24 -10.99
C LEU A 183 -30.32 -22.35 -10.23
N VAL A 184 -29.95 -23.62 -10.46
CA VAL A 184 -30.64 -24.79 -9.90
C VAL A 184 -29.66 -25.80 -9.30
N GLY A 185 -29.84 -26.21 -8.03
CA GLY A 185 -28.94 -27.17 -7.38
C GLY A 185 -29.00 -28.57 -8.01
N SER A 186 -30.21 -29.11 -8.13
CA SER A 186 -30.50 -30.38 -8.83
C SER A 186 -31.72 -30.25 -9.72
N ASN A 187 -31.65 -30.74 -10.95
CA ASN A 187 -32.72 -30.67 -11.95
C ASN A 187 -33.14 -32.06 -12.45
N SER A 188 -34.45 -32.32 -12.42
CA SER A 188 -35.14 -33.41 -13.10
C SER A 188 -36.31 -32.91 -13.97
N GLY A 189 -36.53 -31.60 -14.00
CA GLY A 189 -37.51 -30.90 -14.82
C GLY A 189 -36.86 -30.16 -15.99
N THR A 190 -37.42 -29.01 -16.37
CA THR A 190 -36.93 -28.18 -17.48
C THR A 190 -36.27 -26.91 -16.98
N VAL A 191 -35.06 -26.62 -17.46
CA VAL A 191 -34.39 -25.33 -17.38
C VAL A 191 -34.22 -24.83 -18.81
N ASN A 192 -34.93 -23.76 -19.18
CA ASN A 192 -34.96 -23.25 -20.56
C ASN A 192 -34.75 -21.73 -20.60
N ASN A 193 -34.09 -21.22 -21.64
CA ASN A 193 -33.87 -19.77 -21.84
C ASN A 193 -33.37 -19.07 -20.55
N SER A 194 -32.42 -19.65 -19.84
CA SER A 194 -32.04 -19.18 -18.49
C SER A 194 -30.53 -19.08 -18.29
N TYR A 195 -30.06 -18.22 -17.37
CA TYR A 195 -28.61 -18.04 -17.17
C TYR A 195 -28.16 -17.77 -15.73
N ALA A 196 -26.86 -17.95 -15.49
CA ALA A 196 -26.20 -17.57 -14.23
C ALA A 196 -24.84 -16.91 -14.48
N THR A 197 -24.61 -15.72 -13.89
CA THR A 197 -23.36 -14.94 -14.07
C THR A 197 -22.51 -14.82 -12.81
N GLY A 198 -23.06 -15.18 -11.65
CA GLY A 198 -22.37 -15.09 -10.37
C GLY A 198 -21.49 -16.31 -10.06
N ALA A 199 -20.54 -16.13 -9.14
CA ALA A 199 -19.59 -17.18 -8.78
C ALA A 199 -20.26 -18.33 -8.00
N VAL A 200 -19.94 -19.57 -8.38
CA VAL A 200 -20.49 -20.80 -7.79
C VAL A 200 -19.36 -21.59 -7.11
N THR A 201 -19.56 -21.93 -5.84
CA THR A 201 -18.57 -22.68 -5.05
C THR A 201 -19.19 -23.89 -4.35
N GLY A 202 -18.76 -25.11 -4.70
CA GLY A 202 -19.01 -26.30 -3.91
C GLY A 202 -17.76 -26.70 -3.11
N THR A 203 -17.93 -27.26 -1.92
CA THR A 203 -16.81 -27.92 -1.19
C THR A 203 -16.61 -29.37 -1.62
N GLU A 204 -17.62 -29.99 -2.23
CA GLU A 204 -17.64 -31.42 -2.57
C GLU A 204 -18.05 -31.63 -4.04
N MET A 205 -19.03 -32.50 -4.32
CA MET A 205 -19.34 -32.98 -5.67
C MET A 205 -20.55 -32.29 -6.33
N TYR A 206 -20.56 -32.32 -7.67
CA TYR A 206 -21.67 -31.88 -8.51
C TYR A 206 -21.88 -30.35 -8.46
N VAL A 207 -20.91 -29.63 -9.03
CA VAL A 207 -20.88 -28.16 -9.04
C VAL A 207 -20.94 -27.66 -10.48
N GLY A 208 -21.96 -26.86 -10.81
CA GLY A 208 -22.17 -26.32 -12.15
C GLY A 208 -22.44 -24.83 -12.16
N GLY A 209 -21.95 -24.10 -13.16
CA GLY A 209 -22.22 -22.66 -13.29
C GLY A 209 -23.72 -22.35 -13.36
N LEU A 210 -24.52 -23.22 -13.98
CA LEU A 210 -25.99 -23.12 -14.01
C LEU A 210 -26.66 -24.20 -13.14
N VAL A 211 -26.26 -25.46 -13.29
CA VAL A 211 -26.95 -26.62 -12.67
C VAL A 211 -25.95 -27.58 -12.01
N GLY A 212 -26.10 -27.89 -10.73
CA GLY A 212 -25.20 -28.83 -10.03
C GLY A 212 -25.30 -30.27 -10.56
N LEU A 213 -26.51 -30.84 -10.50
CA LEU A 213 -26.87 -32.13 -11.10
C LEU A 213 -28.02 -31.97 -12.10
N ASN A 214 -27.84 -32.40 -13.34
CA ASN A 214 -28.95 -32.68 -14.24
C ASN A 214 -29.22 -34.19 -14.23
N SER A 215 -30.22 -34.62 -13.46
CA SER A 215 -30.55 -36.02 -13.24
C SER A 215 -31.23 -36.62 -14.47
N SER A 216 -32.50 -36.25 -14.70
CA SER A 216 -33.30 -36.68 -15.87
C SER A 216 -33.94 -35.49 -16.61
N GLY A 217 -33.42 -34.28 -16.38
CA GLY A 217 -34.02 -33.03 -16.85
C GLY A 217 -33.45 -32.52 -18.18
N TYR A 218 -34.02 -31.42 -18.65
CA TYR A 218 -33.63 -30.72 -19.87
C TYR A 218 -32.97 -29.39 -19.51
N VAL A 219 -31.77 -29.12 -20.04
CA VAL A 219 -31.11 -27.81 -19.97
C VAL A 219 -30.96 -27.29 -21.39
N THR A 220 -31.73 -26.27 -21.75
CA THR A 220 -31.91 -25.84 -23.15
C THR A 220 -31.76 -24.33 -23.27
N ASN A 221 -31.12 -23.85 -24.35
CA ASN A 221 -30.96 -22.41 -24.65
C ASN A 221 -30.44 -21.59 -23.44
N SER A 222 -29.47 -22.13 -22.69
CA SER A 222 -29.10 -21.60 -21.38
C SER A 222 -27.58 -21.40 -21.24
N TYR A 223 -27.12 -20.52 -20.35
CA TYR A 223 -25.69 -20.22 -20.26
C TYR A 223 -25.15 -19.85 -18.87
N ALA A 224 -23.83 -19.98 -18.70
CA ALA A 224 -23.15 -19.59 -17.48
C ALA A 224 -21.81 -18.88 -17.72
N THR A 225 -21.63 -17.71 -17.09
CA THR A 225 -20.41 -16.89 -17.23
C THR A 225 -19.65 -16.70 -15.92
N GLY A 226 -20.25 -17.05 -14.77
CA GLY A 226 -19.62 -16.97 -13.46
C GLY A 226 -18.56 -18.06 -13.23
N ALA A 227 -17.51 -17.74 -12.48
CA ALA A 227 -16.46 -18.70 -12.13
C ALA A 227 -17.01 -19.84 -11.26
N VAL A 228 -16.57 -21.06 -11.54
CA VAL A 228 -17.03 -22.30 -10.89
C VAL A 228 -15.87 -22.99 -10.19
N SER A 229 -16.00 -23.23 -8.88
CA SER A 229 -15.01 -23.93 -8.07
C SER A 229 -15.65 -25.09 -7.31
N GLY A 230 -15.03 -26.28 -7.35
CA GLY A 230 -15.54 -27.48 -6.69
C GLY A 230 -14.47 -28.52 -6.38
N ASN A 231 -14.87 -29.66 -5.82
CA ASN A 231 -13.95 -30.80 -5.67
C ASN A 231 -13.96 -31.65 -6.95
N ASP A 232 -15.02 -32.44 -7.18
CA ASP A 232 -15.11 -33.38 -8.30
C ASP A 232 -16.48 -33.27 -9.00
N ARG A 233 -16.53 -33.54 -10.32
CA ARG A 233 -17.69 -33.28 -11.19
C ARG A 233 -18.05 -31.79 -11.20
N VAL A 234 -17.08 -30.99 -11.64
CA VAL A 234 -17.14 -29.53 -11.75
C VAL A 234 -17.25 -29.14 -13.22
N GLY A 235 -18.31 -28.42 -13.59
CA GLY A 235 -18.59 -28.04 -14.98
C GLY A 235 -18.95 -26.58 -15.15
N GLY A 236 -18.52 -25.95 -16.24
CA GLY A 236 -18.83 -24.54 -16.50
C GLY A 236 -20.33 -24.23 -16.60
N LEU A 237 -21.14 -25.18 -17.07
CA LEU A 237 -22.61 -25.10 -17.07
C LEU A 237 -23.25 -26.12 -16.12
N VAL A 238 -22.87 -27.40 -16.23
CA VAL A 238 -23.49 -28.51 -15.48
C VAL A 238 -22.45 -29.35 -14.76
N GLY A 239 -22.55 -29.56 -13.46
CA GLY A 239 -21.58 -30.38 -12.71
C GLY A 239 -21.58 -31.85 -13.16
N TYR A 240 -22.77 -32.46 -13.16
CA TYR A 240 -22.98 -33.84 -13.62
C TYR A 240 -24.29 -33.98 -14.40
N ASN A 241 -24.21 -34.55 -15.62
CA ASN A 241 -25.36 -34.89 -16.44
C ASN A 241 -25.52 -36.42 -16.50
N TYR A 242 -26.57 -36.96 -15.88
CA TYR A 242 -26.74 -38.40 -15.67
C TYR A 242 -27.55 -39.08 -16.79
N THR A 243 -28.85 -38.79 -16.87
CA THR A 243 -29.76 -39.23 -17.95
C THR A 243 -30.57 -38.09 -18.57
N GLY A 244 -30.31 -36.84 -18.14
CA GLY A 244 -30.85 -35.63 -18.74
C GLY A 244 -30.08 -35.16 -19.96
N SER A 245 -30.57 -34.09 -20.62
CA SER A 245 -29.96 -33.53 -21.84
C SER A 245 -29.52 -32.08 -21.69
N VAL A 246 -28.46 -31.70 -22.42
CA VAL A 246 -27.94 -30.33 -22.51
C VAL A 246 -27.89 -29.91 -23.98
N THR A 247 -28.69 -28.91 -24.36
CA THR A 247 -28.92 -28.51 -25.77
C THR A 247 -28.80 -27.00 -25.96
N ASN A 248 -28.21 -26.55 -27.07
CA ASN A 248 -28.08 -25.12 -27.42
C ASN A 248 -27.58 -24.23 -26.26
N SER A 249 -26.63 -24.70 -25.47
CA SER A 249 -26.23 -24.06 -24.20
C SER A 249 -24.72 -23.84 -24.13
N TYR A 250 -24.24 -22.87 -23.33
CA TYR A 250 -22.80 -22.59 -23.28
C TYR A 250 -22.23 -22.13 -21.93
N ALA A 251 -20.89 -22.24 -21.78
CA ALA A 251 -20.16 -21.72 -20.63
C ALA A 251 -18.90 -20.92 -21.00
N THR A 252 -18.59 -19.88 -20.21
CA THR A 252 -17.35 -19.08 -20.32
C THR A 252 -16.64 -18.83 -18.99
N GLY A 253 -17.29 -19.06 -17.84
CA GLY A 253 -16.65 -18.84 -16.53
C GLY A 253 -15.49 -19.79 -16.25
N GLN A 254 -14.44 -19.30 -15.57
CA GLN A 254 -13.28 -20.12 -15.19
C GLN A 254 -13.71 -21.34 -14.36
N VAL A 255 -13.29 -22.54 -14.76
CA VAL A 255 -13.67 -23.80 -14.08
C VAL A 255 -12.46 -24.39 -13.36
N THR A 256 -12.54 -24.49 -12.04
CA THR A 256 -11.48 -25.03 -11.17
C THR A 256 -12.00 -26.23 -10.37
N GLY A 257 -11.26 -27.34 -10.38
CA GLY A 257 -11.57 -28.50 -9.54
C GLY A 257 -10.32 -29.24 -9.08
N THR A 258 -10.39 -29.87 -7.91
CA THR A 258 -9.30 -30.67 -7.32
C THR A 258 -9.38 -32.16 -7.64
N GLY A 259 -10.54 -32.64 -8.09
CA GLY A 259 -10.82 -34.02 -8.48
C GLY A 259 -10.59 -34.30 -9.97
N GLY A 260 -10.88 -35.53 -10.39
CA GLY A 260 -10.58 -36.03 -11.74
C GLY A 260 -11.62 -35.70 -12.81
N GLN A 261 -12.83 -35.28 -12.43
CA GLN A 261 -13.91 -34.93 -13.37
C GLN A 261 -14.15 -33.42 -13.39
N VAL A 262 -13.30 -32.70 -14.12
CA VAL A 262 -13.52 -31.28 -14.47
C VAL A 262 -13.81 -31.20 -15.98
N GLY A 263 -14.63 -30.24 -16.41
CA GLY A 263 -14.93 -30.03 -17.83
C GLY A 263 -15.49 -28.63 -18.13
N GLY A 264 -15.24 -28.14 -19.34
CA GLY A 264 -15.54 -26.74 -19.67
C GLY A 264 -17.02 -26.41 -19.79
N LEU A 265 -17.86 -27.38 -20.20
CA LEU A 265 -19.33 -27.25 -20.19
C LEU A 265 -19.94 -28.18 -19.14
N VAL A 266 -19.70 -29.49 -19.23
CA VAL A 266 -20.21 -30.48 -18.27
C VAL A 266 -19.06 -31.15 -17.54
N GLY A 267 -19.08 -31.24 -16.20
CA GLY A 267 -17.98 -31.83 -15.42
C GLY A 267 -17.84 -33.34 -15.64
N PHE A 268 -18.97 -34.05 -15.59
CA PHE A 268 -19.08 -35.46 -15.98
C PHE A 268 -20.41 -35.73 -16.71
N ASN A 269 -20.40 -36.56 -17.75
CA ASN A 269 -21.54 -36.76 -18.64
C ASN A 269 -21.74 -38.25 -18.98
N PHE A 270 -22.97 -38.74 -18.83
CA PHE A 270 -23.40 -40.07 -19.27
C PHE A 270 -24.45 -40.05 -20.40
N TYR A 271 -24.93 -38.87 -20.83
CA TYR A 271 -26.05 -38.76 -21.78
C TYR A 271 -25.86 -37.63 -22.82
N ILE A 272 -26.96 -37.17 -23.43
CA ILE A 272 -26.95 -36.31 -24.60
C ILE A 272 -26.50 -34.89 -24.25
N VAL A 273 -25.39 -34.45 -24.88
CA VAL A 273 -24.99 -33.06 -25.01
C VAL A 273 -24.96 -32.74 -26.49
N THR A 274 -25.62 -31.67 -26.94
CA THR A 274 -25.79 -31.37 -28.38
C THR A 274 -25.81 -29.87 -28.63
N ASN A 275 -25.19 -29.44 -29.74
CA ASN A 275 -25.09 -28.03 -30.15
C ASN A 275 -24.65 -27.06 -29.02
N SER A 276 -23.82 -27.54 -28.09
CA SER A 276 -23.50 -26.84 -26.85
C SER A 276 -21.99 -26.67 -26.68
N PHE A 277 -21.58 -25.48 -26.27
CA PHE A 277 -20.21 -24.97 -26.47
C PHE A 277 -19.57 -24.48 -25.19
N PHE A 278 -18.24 -24.40 -25.15
CA PHE A 278 -17.57 -23.64 -24.11
C PHE A 278 -16.31 -22.96 -24.62
N ASP A 279 -15.99 -21.83 -24.03
CA ASP A 279 -14.77 -21.09 -24.31
C ASP A 279 -13.57 -21.76 -23.61
N ARG A 280 -12.70 -22.40 -24.38
CA ARG A 280 -11.52 -23.13 -23.87
C ARG A 280 -10.51 -22.20 -23.18
N GLU A 281 -10.50 -20.93 -23.55
CA GLU A 281 -9.49 -19.96 -23.13
C GLU A 281 -9.91 -19.31 -21.81
N THR A 282 -11.19 -18.98 -21.63
CA THR A 282 -11.71 -18.40 -20.38
C THR A 282 -12.10 -19.45 -19.34
N THR A 283 -12.61 -20.63 -19.74
CA THR A 283 -12.87 -21.73 -18.79
C THR A 283 -11.59 -22.37 -18.25
N GLY A 284 -10.48 -22.29 -19.01
CA GLY A 284 -9.24 -23.01 -18.75
C GLY A 284 -9.28 -24.51 -19.07
N GLN A 285 -10.38 -24.99 -19.67
CA GLN A 285 -10.62 -26.41 -19.96
C GLN A 285 -10.50 -26.69 -21.47
N SER A 286 -10.30 -27.95 -21.86
CA SER A 286 -10.17 -28.32 -23.29
C SER A 286 -10.70 -29.73 -23.62
N ASP A 287 -11.61 -30.25 -22.78
CA ASP A 287 -12.12 -31.61 -22.89
C ASP A 287 -13.13 -31.81 -24.04
N THR A 288 -13.36 -33.09 -24.38
CA THR A 288 -14.17 -33.51 -25.52
C THR A 288 -15.24 -34.53 -25.09
N GLY A 289 -16.42 -34.49 -25.71
CA GLY A 289 -17.54 -35.40 -25.39
C GLY A 289 -18.41 -34.97 -24.21
N LYS A 290 -18.11 -33.82 -23.60
CA LYS A 290 -18.91 -33.18 -22.53
C LYS A 290 -19.41 -31.78 -22.91
N GLY A 291 -19.42 -31.49 -24.21
CA GLY A 291 -19.51 -30.16 -24.81
C GLY A 291 -18.53 -30.06 -25.98
N THR A 292 -18.69 -29.03 -26.83
CA THR A 292 -17.77 -28.75 -27.94
C THR A 292 -16.88 -27.55 -27.56
N PRO A 293 -15.58 -27.72 -27.35
CA PRO A 293 -14.69 -26.62 -27.00
C PRO A 293 -14.48 -25.68 -28.19
N LYS A 294 -14.47 -24.38 -27.93
CA LYS A 294 -14.32 -23.28 -28.88
C LYS A 294 -13.32 -22.26 -28.34
N THR A 295 -12.71 -21.46 -29.20
CA THR A 295 -11.88 -20.30 -28.82
C THR A 295 -12.75 -19.08 -28.49
N THR A 296 -12.19 -18.07 -27.81
CA THR A 296 -12.85 -16.78 -27.56
C THR A 296 -13.40 -16.17 -28.84
N LEU A 297 -12.61 -16.21 -29.92
CA LEU A 297 -13.00 -15.66 -31.21
C LEU A 297 -14.19 -16.42 -31.82
N GLU A 298 -14.16 -17.75 -31.82
CA GLU A 298 -15.31 -18.54 -32.28
C GLU A 298 -16.55 -18.31 -31.43
N MET A 299 -16.41 -18.21 -30.10
CA MET A 299 -17.50 -18.01 -29.15
C MET A 299 -18.16 -16.63 -29.24
N LYS A 300 -17.51 -15.66 -29.90
CA LYS A 300 -18.06 -14.33 -30.23
C LYS A 300 -18.38 -14.17 -31.72
N THR A 301 -18.26 -15.24 -32.51
CA THR A 301 -18.61 -15.24 -33.93
C THR A 301 -20.00 -15.85 -34.12
N GLN A 302 -20.98 -15.06 -34.58
CA GLN A 302 -22.37 -15.51 -34.70
C GLN A 302 -22.55 -16.79 -35.53
N SER A 303 -21.77 -16.98 -36.60
CA SER A 303 -21.87 -18.17 -37.45
C SER A 303 -21.60 -19.47 -36.69
N THR A 304 -20.72 -19.46 -35.68
CA THR A 304 -20.45 -20.63 -34.80
C THR A 304 -21.72 -21.25 -34.22
N PHE A 305 -22.75 -20.44 -33.98
CA PHE A 305 -23.99 -20.84 -33.34
C PHE A 305 -25.11 -21.04 -34.36
N THR A 306 -25.22 -20.20 -35.40
CA THR A 306 -26.22 -20.40 -36.47
C THR A 306 -25.94 -21.64 -37.31
N ASP A 307 -24.66 -21.96 -37.56
CA ASP A 307 -24.24 -23.19 -38.26
C ASP A 307 -24.53 -24.45 -37.43
N ALA A 308 -24.71 -24.27 -36.10
CA ALA A 308 -25.18 -25.28 -35.17
C ALA A 308 -26.71 -25.22 -34.89
N GLY A 309 -27.46 -24.44 -35.68
CA GLY A 309 -28.92 -24.38 -35.61
C GLY A 309 -29.50 -23.56 -34.45
N TRP A 310 -28.74 -22.64 -33.85
CA TRP A 310 -29.26 -21.74 -32.80
C TRP A 310 -30.15 -20.66 -33.42
N ASP A 311 -31.31 -20.40 -32.82
CA ASP A 311 -32.23 -19.36 -33.30
C ASP A 311 -31.85 -17.97 -32.80
N PHE A 312 -31.25 -17.16 -33.68
CA PHE A 312 -30.98 -15.74 -33.45
C PHE A 312 -32.15 -14.82 -33.83
N THR A 313 -33.26 -15.35 -34.33
CA THR A 313 -34.44 -14.55 -34.66
C THR A 313 -35.34 -14.31 -33.44
N THR A 314 -35.61 -15.33 -32.62
CA THR A 314 -36.47 -15.19 -31.43
C THR A 314 -35.75 -15.42 -30.10
N ILE A 315 -34.72 -16.27 -30.04
CA ILE A 315 -34.12 -16.69 -28.75
C ILE A 315 -32.83 -15.94 -28.42
N TRP A 316 -31.87 -15.90 -29.35
CA TRP A 316 -30.53 -15.38 -29.11
C TRP A 316 -30.28 -14.03 -29.81
N ILE A 317 -29.30 -13.29 -29.29
CA ILE A 317 -28.74 -12.06 -29.85
C ILE A 317 -27.24 -11.96 -29.50
N MET A 318 -26.45 -11.26 -30.31
CA MET A 318 -25.11 -10.79 -29.98
C MET A 318 -25.05 -9.29 -30.20
N ASP A 319 -24.28 -8.61 -29.35
CA ASP A 319 -23.87 -7.22 -29.49
C ASP A 319 -22.55 -7.07 -28.71
N ASP A 320 -21.56 -6.36 -29.25
CA ASP A 320 -20.19 -6.34 -28.70
C ASP A 320 -20.07 -5.82 -27.24
N PRO A 321 -20.80 -4.76 -26.80
CA PRO A 321 -20.71 -4.30 -25.41
C PRO A 321 -21.50 -5.19 -24.43
N VAL A 322 -22.55 -5.87 -24.88
CA VAL A 322 -23.43 -6.66 -24.00
C VAL A 322 -22.87 -8.06 -23.83
N ASN A 323 -22.84 -8.56 -22.58
CA ASN A 323 -22.36 -9.91 -22.27
C ASN A 323 -20.94 -10.19 -22.85
N SER A 324 -20.11 -9.15 -22.97
CA SER A 324 -18.77 -9.18 -23.57
C SER A 324 -18.73 -9.69 -25.02
N GLY A 325 -19.80 -9.57 -25.81
CA GLY A 325 -19.90 -10.08 -27.19
C GLY A 325 -20.18 -11.59 -27.31
N TYR A 326 -20.39 -12.30 -26.19
CA TYR A 326 -20.92 -13.67 -26.20
C TYR A 326 -22.45 -13.64 -26.38
N PRO A 327 -23.08 -14.65 -27.01
CA PRO A 327 -24.51 -14.61 -27.28
C PRO A 327 -25.33 -14.58 -25.99
N PHE A 328 -26.33 -13.70 -25.92
CA PHE A 328 -27.22 -13.56 -24.77
C PHE A 328 -28.69 -13.69 -25.20
N LEU A 329 -29.58 -13.85 -24.21
CA LEU A 329 -30.97 -14.17 -24.46
C LEU A 329 -31.83 -12.92 -24.71
N ARG A 330 -32.62 -12.98 -25.76
CA ARG A 330 -33.52 -11.91 -26.20
C ARG A 330 -34.64 -11.74 -25.18
N GLY A 331 -34.79 -10.52 -24.65
CA GLY A 331 -35.77 -10.20 -23.61
C GLY A 331 -35.33 -10.48 -22.17
N VAL A 332 -34.11 -11.00 -21.96
CA VAL A 332 -33.55 -11.23 -20.61
C VAL A 332 -32.25 -10.43 -20.49
N THR A 333 -32.38 -9.11 -20.28
CA THR A 333 -31.25 -8.17 -20.25
C THR A 333 -30.47 -8.24 -18.93
N PRO A 334 -29.12 -8.24 -18.96
CA PRO A 334 -28.34 -8.02 -17.76
C PRO A 334 -28.61 -6.62 -17.18
N ALA A 335 -28.54 -6.52 -15.86
CA ALA A 335 -28.73 -5.29 -15.11
C ALA A 335 -27.67 -5.16 -14.01
N TYR A 336 -27.50 -3.94 -13.49
CA TYR A 336 -26.39 -3.52 -12.65
C TYR A 336 -26.90 -2.72 -11.44
N THR A 337 -26.33 -3.02 -10.27
CA THR A 337 -26.71 -2.39 -9.00
C THR A 337 -25.92 -1.11 -8.72
N VAL A 338 -26.58 -0.10 -8.15
CA VAL A 338 -25.96 1.16 -7.72
C VAL A 338 -26.20 1.31 -6.22
N ILE A 339 -25.16 1.06 -5.42
CA ILE A 339 -25.25 1.01 -3.96
C ILE A 339 -24.52 2.23 -3.38
N TYR A 340 -25.19 2.99 -2.52
CA TYR A 340 -24.58 4.14 -1.84
C TYR A 340 -24.03 3.73 -0.46
N ASN A 341 -22.86 4.25 -0.10
CA ASN A 341 -22.16 3.94 1.14
C ASN A 341 -21.71 5.22 1.84
N GLY A 342 -22.17 5.46 3.07
CA GLY A 342 -21.89 6.68 3.84
C GLY A 342 -20.42 6.92 4.19
N ASN A 343 -19.52 5.96 3.97
CA ASN A 343 -18.06 6.10 4.05
C ASN A 343 -17.57 6.81 5.33
N ASN A 344 -17.90 6.22 6.49
CA ASN A 344 -17.61 6.77 7.82
C ASN A 344 -18.39 8.08 8.13
N ALA A 345 -19.63 8.17 7.65
CA ALA A 345 -20.65 9.07 8.20
C ALA A 345 -20.90 8.76 9.69
N THR A 346 -21.32 9.77 10.45
CA THR A 346 -21.60 9.68 11.90
C THR A 346 -23.09 9.75 12.23
N GLY A 347 -23.96 9.89 11.23
CA GLY A 347 -25.41 9.86 11.34
C GLY A 347 -26.09 9.79 9.97
N GLY A 348 -27.41 9.56 9.98
CA GLY A 348 -28.22 9.34 8.78
C GLY A 348 -28.08 7.94 8.18
N SER A 349 -28.79 7.71 7.07
CA SER A 349 -28.77 6.45 6.30
C SER A 349 -28.27 6.70 4.88
N ALA A 350 -27.53 5.75 4.31
CA ALA A 350 -27.16 5.89 2.90
C ALA A 350 -28.40 5.84 2.00
N PRO A 351 -28.52 6.71 0.98
CA PRO A 351 -29.72 6.80 0.16
C PRO A 351 -29.92 5.53 -0.67
N VAL A 352 -31.17 5.04 -0.72
CA VAL A 352 -31.55 3.87 -1.52
C VAL A 352 -32.03 4.33 -2.88
N ASP A 353 -31.35 3.92 -3.95
CA ASP A 353 -31.81 4.14 -5.32
C ASP A 353 -32.87 3.11 -5.69
N ASN A 354 -34.13 3.55 -5.71
CA ASN A 354 -35.28 2.72 -6.04
C ASN A 354 -35.39 2.38 -7.54
N ARG A 355 -34.45 2.84 -8.38
CA ARG A 355 -34.28 2.43 -9.79
C ARG A 355 -33.10 1.49 -9.99
N SER A 356 -32.32 1.21 -8.94
CA SER A 356 -31.36 0.11 -8.94
C SER A 356 -32.09 -1.20 -8.61
N PRO A 357 -31.93 -2.27 -9.41
CA PRO A 357 -30.95 -2.43 -10.48
C PRO A 357 -31.34 -1.78 -11.82
N TYR A 358 -30.37 -1.15 -12.47
CA TYR A 358 -30.52 -0.52 -13.78
C TYR A 358 -30.19 -1.52 -14.91
N PRO A 359 -30.97 -1.58 -16.01
CA PRO A 359 -30.58 -2.34 -17.20
C PRO A 359 -29.20 -1.92 -17.74
N ALA A 360 -28.57 -2.80 -18.52
CA ALA A 360 -27.37 -2.44 -19.27
C ALA A 360 -27.58 -1.19 -20.13
N ASP A 361 -26.57 -0.32 -20.14
CA ASP A 361 -26.52 0.97 -20.84
C ASP A 361 -27.60 2.01 -20.48
N ALA A 362 -28.38 1.77 -19.42
CA ALA A 362 -29.29 2.76 -18.87
C ALA A 362 -28.53 3.95 -18.24
N THR A 363 -29.20 5.11 -18.17
CA THR A 363 -28.64 6.32 -17.55
C THR A 363 -28.99 6.38 -16.06
N VAL A 364 -28.00 6.15 -15.21
CA VAL A 364 -28.08 6.37 -13.76
C VAL A 364 -28.04 7.87 -13.48
N THR A 365 -28.89 8.35 -12.55
CA THR A 365 -28.75 9.69 -11.95
C THR A 365 -28.21 9.54 -10.54
N VAL A 366 -27.12 10.23 -10.22
CA VAL A 366 -26.45 10.16 -8.92
C VAL A 366 -27.28 10.91 -7.88
N LEU A 367 -27.66 10.22 -6.80
CA LEU A 367 -28.44 10.80 -5.70
C LEU A 367 -27.61 11.78 -4.87
N GLY A 368 -28.28 12.66 -4.13
CA GLY A 368 -27.65 13.48 -3.09
C GLY A 368 -27.36 12.71 -1.81
N ALA A 369 -26.80 13.39 -0.81
CA ALA A 369 -26.45 12.77 0.49
C ALA A 369 -27.65 12.15 1.25
N GLY A 370 -28.88 12.60 0.98
CA GLY A 370 -30.06 12.22 1.75
C GLY A 370 -30.01 12.84 3.14
N ASP A 371 -30.13 12.01 4.19
CA ASP A 371 -29.97 12.42 5.59
C ASP A 371 -28.57 12.11 6.15
N LEU A 372 -27.61 11.63 5.33
CA LEU A 372 -26.23 11.36 5.76
C LEU A 372 -25.56 12.62 6.33
N VAL A 373 -25.03 12.49 7.54
CA VAL A 373 -24.24 13.52 8.22
C VAL A 373 -22.92 12.94 8.68
N LYS A 374 -21.84 13.70 8.51
CA LYS A 374 -20.56 13.47 9.18
C LYS A 374 -20.18 14.70 10.00
N THR A 375 -20.06 14.54 11.31
CA THR A 375 -19.81 15.65 12.24
C THR A 375 -18.56 16.43 11.83
N GLY A 376 -18.68 17.76 11.75
CA GLY A 376 -17.58 18.64 11.38
C GLY A 376 -17.10 18.52 9.93
N HIS A 377 -17.87 17.88 9.05
CA HIS A 377 -17.52 17.75 7.63
C HIS A 377 -18.67 18.20 6.72
N ALA A 378 -18.33 18.72 5.54
CA ALA A 378 -19.24 18.91 4.43
C ALA A 378 -19.24 17.67 3.51
N PHE A 379 -20.38 17.40 2.87
CA PHE A 379 -20.50 16.39 1.81
C PHE A 379 -20.11 16.99 0.46
N ASN A 380 -19.28 16.26 -0.30
CA ASN A 380 -18.69 16.74 -1.56
C ASN A 380 -19.09 15.90 -2.79
N GLY A 381 -20.13 15.06 -2.68
CA GLY A 381 -20.51 14.08 -3.70
C GLY A 381 -19.96 12.69 -3.40
N TRP A 382 -19.92 11.83 -4.41
CA TRP A 382 -19.55 10.42 -4.30
C TRP A 382 -18.29 10.08 -5.10
N ASN A 383 -17.69 8.92 -4.80
CA ASN A 383 -16.59 8.35 -5.57
C ASN A 383 -16.74 6.83 -5.67
N THR A 384 -16.20 6.20 -6.73
CA THR A 384 -16.23 4.73 -6.86
C THR A 384 -15.23 3.99 -5.95
N GLN A 385 -14.42 4.72 -5.18
CA GLN A 385 -13.50 4.19 -4.17
C GLN A 385 -13.64 4.96 -2.83
N THR A 386 -13.43 4.25 -1.72
CA THR A 386 -13.51 4.80 -0.35
C THR A 386 -12.60 6.01 -0.12
N GLY A 387 -11.36 5.97 -0.64
CA GLY A 387 -10.35 7.00 -0.47
C GLY A 387 -10.37 8.14 -1.50
N GLY A 388 -11.42 8.25 -2.35
CA GLY A 388 -11.55 9.33 -3.33
C GLY A 388 -10.66 9.21 -4.58
N GLY A 389 -9.80 8.18 -4.67
CA GLY A 389 -8.90 7.94 -5.81
C GLY A 389 -9.55 7.29 -7.04
N GLY A 390 -10.84 6.97 -6.98
CA GLY A 390 -11.62 6.48 -8.12
C GLY A 390 -12.35 7.59 -8.86
N ASP A 391 -13.36 7.18 -9.60
CA ASP A 391 -14.22 8.05 -10.41
C ASP A 391 -15.10 8.94 -9.52
N ALA A 392 -14.95 10.26 -9.62
CA ALA A 392 -15.84 11.20 -8.96
C ALA A 392 -17.25 11.19 -9.60
N ARG A 393 -18.28 11.28 -8.76
CA ARG A 393 -19.69 11.25 -9.13
C ARG A 393 -20.44 12.32 -8.31
N ALA A 394 -20.62 13.50 -8.92
CA ALA A 394 -21.33 14.61 -8.29
C ALA A 394 -22.85 14.32 -8.18
N GLU A 395 -23.48 14.87 -7.13
CA GLU A 395 -24.93 14.87 -6.96
C GLU A 395 -25.65 15.45 -8.20
N GLY A 396 -26.72 14.79 -8.66
CA GLY A 396 -27.45 15.16 -9.87
C GLY A 396 -26.72 14.84 -11.19
N GLY A 397 -25.44 14.43 -11.14
CA GLY A 397 -24.69 13.96 -12.29
C GLY A 397 -25.22 12.62 -12.82
N THR A 398 -24.80 12.23 -14.03
CA THR A 398 -25.25 11.00 -14.69
C THR A 398 -24.10 10.14 -15.18
N PHE A 399 -24.28 8.82 -15.17
CA PHE A 399 -23.38 7.87 -15.80
C PHE A 399 -24.14 6.67 -16.38
N THR A 400 -23.51 5.94 -17.30
CA THR A 400 -24.09 4.77 -17.96
C THR A 400 -23.84 3.50 -17.15
N SER A 401 -24.86 2.68 -16.91
CA SER A 401 -24.74 1.40 -16.19
C SER A 401 -24.13 0.31 -17.08
N THR A 402 -22.80 0.17 -17.02
CA THR A 402 -22.02 -0.89 -17.68
C THR A 402 -21.47 -1.94 -16.71
N ALA A 403 -21.55 -1.68 -15.41
CA ALA A 403 -21.17 -2.58 -14.31
C ALA A 403 -21.89 -2.16 -13.02
N SER A 404 -22.06 -3.10 -12.07
CA SER A 404 -22.50 -2.76 -10.71
C SER A 404 -21.44 -1.90 -10.01
N VAL A 405 -21.88 -0.92 -9.21
CA VAL A 405 -20.98 0.05 -8.58
C VAL A 405 -21.41 0.40 -7.15
N VAL A 406 -20.42 0.53 -6.26
CA VAL A 406 -20.59 1.14 -4.94
C VAL A 406 -20.09 2.58 -5.00
N LEU A 407 -20.93 3.51 -4.56
CA LEU A 407 -20.65 4.94 -4.49
C LEU A 407 -20.39 5.33 -3.04
N TYR A 408 -19.15 5.69 -2.73
CA TYR A 408 -18.69 6.05 -1.39
C TYR A 408 -18.73 7.57 -1.18
N ALA A 409 -19.43 8.02 -0.14
CA ALA A 409 -19.58 9.44 0.17
C ALA A 409 -18.21 10.10 0.40
N GLN A 410 -18.00 11.26 -0.21
CA GLN A 410 -16.77 12.03 -0.04
C GLN A 410 -17.03 13.20 0.89
N TRP A 411 -16.12 13.39 1.85
CA TRP A 411 -16.30 14.29 2.97
C TRP A 411 -15.10 15.22 3.08
N THR A 412 -15.32 16.54 3.10
CA THR A 412 -14.27 17.53 3.39
C THR A 412 -14.44 18.06 4.81
N ALA A 413 -13.37 18.09 5.60
CA ALA A 413 -13.41 18.67 6.95
C ALA A 413 -13.75 20.16 6.88
N SER A 414 -14.76 20.57 7.65
CA SER A 414 -15.23 21.95 7.70
C SER A 414 -14.20 22.85 8.37
N THR A 415 -14.13 24.11 7.92
CA THR A 415 -13.26 25.13 8.50
C THR A 415 -14.06 26.15 9.30
N TYR A 416 -13.51 26.56 10.43
CA TYR A 416 -14.15 27.43 11.41
C TYR A 416 -13.25 28.61 11.75
N THR A 417 -13.84 29.79 11.89
CA THR A 417 -13.14 30.98 12.38
C THR A 417 -13.04 30.93 13.89
N VAL A 418 -11.81 30.90 14.39
CA VAL A 418 -11.50 30.93 15.82
C VAL A 418 -10.95 32.31 16.17
N THR A 419 -11.70 33.08 16.94
CA THR A 419 -11.37 34.47 17.30
C THR A 419 -10.66 34.51 18.64
N PHE A 420 -9.67 35.39 18.81
CA PHE A 420 -8.91 35.53 20.05
C PHE A 420 -9.32 36.78 20.84
N ASP A 421 -10.03 36.58 21.94
CA ASP A 421 -10.18 37.62 22.97
C ASP A 421 -8.91 37.65 23.83
N ARG A 422 -8.13 38.71 23.65
CA ARG A 422 -6.85 38.93 24.35
C ARG A 422 -7.02 39.29 25.83
N GLN A 423 -8.23 39.54 26.32
CA GLN A 423 -8.53 39.95 27.69
C GLN A 423 -7.62 41.08 28.21
N ASN A 424 -7.65 42.22 27.53
CA ASN A 424 -6.79 43.40 27.80
C ASN A 424 -5.29 43.20 27.51
N GLY A 425 -4.89 42.12 26.85
CA GLY A 425 -3.58 42.03 26.18
C GLY A 425 -3.57 42.74 24.83
N THR A 426 -2.39 43.23 24.43
CA THR A 426 -2.11 43.79 23.10
C THR A 426 -1.40 42.76 22.22
N ASP A 427 -1.24 43.08 20.93
CA ASP A 427 -0.45 42.32 19.97
C ASP A 427 -0.88 40.85 19.79
N GLY A 428 -0.11 40.04 19.07
CA GLY A 428 -0.49 38.66 18.74
C GLY A 428 -1.65 38.53 17.75
N SER A 429 -1.93 37.31 17.32
CA SER A 429 -2.99 36.99 16.34
C SER A 429 -4.37 37.45 16.81
N ALA A 430 -5.22 37.92 15.87
CA ALA A 430 -6.61 38.28 16.15
C ALA A 430 -7.59 37.11 15.97
N SER A 431 -7.27 36.20 15.04
CA SER A 431 -8.03 34.99 14.75
C SER A 431 -7.18 33.99 13.95
N VAL A 432 -7.65 32.74 13.83
CA VAL A 432 -7.19 31.75 12.85
C VAL A 432 -8.39 31.05 12.19
N THR A 433 -8.15 30.39 11.06
CA THR A 433 -9.10 29.44 10.47
C THR A 433 -8.66 28.03 10.85
N ALA A 434 -9.38 27.39 11.78
CA ALA A 434 -9.11 26.02 12.20
C ALA A 434 -9.89 25.02 11.33
N THR A 435 -9.30 23.87 11.03
CA THR A 435 -9.96 22.77 10.30
C THR A 435 -10.39 21.70 11.28
N TYR A 436 -11.59 21.15 11.12
CA TYR A 436 -12.12 20.13 12.00
C TYR A 436 -11.22 18.87 12.07
N ASP A 437 -11.05 18.35 13.28
CA ASP A 437 -10.14 17.26 13.65
C ASP A 437 -8.71 17.43 13.12
N GLN A 438 -8.20 18.67 13.12
CA GLN A 438 -6.79 18.97 12.85
C GLN A 438 -6.18 19.80 13.99
N PRO A 439 -4.85 19.76 14.20
CA PRO A 439 -4.16 20.60 15.17
C PRO A 439 -4.40 22.10 14.91
N MET A 440 -4.38 22.90 15.98
CA MET A 440 -4.58 24.33 15.88
C MET A 440 -3.50 25.02 15.02
N PRO A 441 -3.87 25.91 14.08
CA PRO A 441 -2.92 26.62 13.22
C PRO A 441 -1.90 27.46 14.01
N THR A 442 -0.76 27.76 13.38
CA THR A 442 0.24 28.66 13.96
C THR A 442 -0.34 30.06 14.23
N ALA A 443 -0.17 30.56 15.44
CA ALA A 443 -0.61 31.88 15.88
C ALA A 443 0.42 32.51 16.84
N THR A 444 0.42 33.83 16.97
CA THR A 444 1.36 34.56 17.84
C THR A 444 0.70 35.00 19.15
N ALA A 445 1.46 34.93 20.24
CA ALA A 445 0.96 35.24 21.58
C ALA A 445 0.67 36.74 21.73
N PRO A 446 -0.39 37.13 22.48
CA PRO A 446 -0.55 38.49 22.95
C PRO A 446 0.46 38.80 24.07
N VAL A 447 0.67 40.08 24.36
CA VAL A 447 1.43 40.54 25.52
C VAL A 447 0.54 41.38 26.45
N ARG A 448 0.83 41.39 27.75
CA ARG A 448 0.12 42.23 28.73
C ARG A 448 1.09 42.64 29.83
N ALA A 449 1.36 43.93 29.96
CA ALA A 449 2.34 44.44 30.92
C ALA A 449 2.03 43.97 32.35
N GLY A 450 3.01 43.34 33.00
CA GLY A 450 2.88 42.78 34.34
C GLY A 450 2.21 41.41 34.45
N TYR A 451 1.83 40.76 33.34
CA TYR A 451 1.24 39.42 33.36
C TYR A 451 2.01 38.44 32.47
N THR A 452 2.00 37.16 32.85
CA THR A 452 2.45 36.03 32.04
C THR A 452 1.25 35.42 31.31
N PHE A 453 1.40 35.18 30.00
CA PHE A 453 0.38 34.54 29.18
C PHE A 453 0.30 33.02 29.44
N GLY A 454 -0.90 32.49 29.64
CA GLY A 454 -1.14 31.08 29.99
C GLY A 454 -1.71 30.21 28.85
N GLY A 455 -2.03 30.78 27.69
CA GLY A 455 -2.73 30.11 26.59
C GLY A 455 -4.14 30.63 26.32
N TYR A 456 -4.81 30.03 25.33
CA TYR A 456 -6.19 30.34 24.93
C TYR A 456 -7.15 29.18 25.22
N TYR A 457 -8.32 29.53 25.78
CA TYR A 457 -9.32 28.59 26.29
C TYR A 457 -10.75 28.98 25.86
N THR A 458 -11.72 28.08 25.92
CA THR A 458 -13.12 28.35 25.51
C THR A 458 -13.88 29.32 26.41
N GLU A 459 -13.44 29.53 27.66
CA GLU A 459 -14.11 30.42 28.61
C GLU A 459 -13.19 31.51 29.15
N ILE A 460 -13.82 32.61 29.56
CA ILE A 460 -13.17 33.78 30.13
C ILE A 460 -12.25 33.41 31.32
N ASN A 461 -11.11 34.10 31.43
CA ASN A 461 -10.06 33.86 32.43
C ASN A 461 -9.41 32.47 32.41
N GLY A 462 -9.59 31.71 31.33
CA GLY A 462 -8.95 30.41 31.16
C GLY A 462 -9.66 29.27 31.89
N GLY A 463 -10.99 29.33 31.91
CA GLY A 463 -11.88 28.20 32.17
C GLY A 463 -12.17 27.40 30.90
N GLY A 464 -12.89 26.29 31.03
CA GLY A 464 -13.19 25.40 29.90
C GLY A 464 -11.97 24.77 29.24
N THR A 465 -12.09 24.47 27.95
CA THR A 465 -11.15 23.65 27.18
C THR A 465 -10.01 24.48 26.61
N GLN A 466 -8.75 24.01 26.76
CA GLN A 466 -7.56 24.69 26.24
C GLN A 466 -7.22 24.26 24.81
N TYR A 467 -7.07 25.22 23.89
CA TYR A 467 -6.66 24.94 22.50
C TYR A 467 -5.26 25.46 22.16
N TYR A 468 -4.77 26.48 22.86
CA TYR A 468 -3.36 26.90 22.78
C TYR A 468 -2.69 26.89 24.15
N THR A 469 -1.45 26.39 24.19
CA THR A 469 -0.53 26.49 25.32
C THR A 469 0.02 27.91 25.49
N ALA A 470 0.71 28.18 26.60
CA ALA A 470 1.44 29.43 26.81
C ALA A 470 2.51 29.72 25.73
N ALA A 471 3.02 28.69 25.06
CA ALA A 471 3.98 28.80 23.96
C ALA A 471 3.30 28.91 22.57
N MET A 472 1.97 29.07 22.50
CA MET A 472 1.16 29.03 21.27
C MET A 472 1.29 27.76 20.43
N ALA A 473 1.81 26.66 21.00
CA ALA A 473 1.63 25.34 20.44
C ALA A 473 0.19 24.86 20.66
N SER A 474 -0.35 24.14 19.67
CA SER A 474 -1.65 23.47 19.74
C SER A 474 -1.73 22.54 20.94
N ALA A 475 -2.77 22.69 21.77
CA ALA A 475 -3.01 21.83 22.92
C ALA A 475 -3.84 20.58 22.57
N GLN A 476 -4.72 20.67 21.55
CA GLN A 476 -5.50 19.55 20.99
C GLN A 476 -6.01 19.90 19.58
N ASN A 477 -6.63 18.94 18.90
CA ASN A 477 -7.29 19.17 17.61
C ASN A 477 -8.55 20.04 17.75
N TRP A 478 -8.98 20.69 16.68
CA TRP A 478 -10.23 21.46 16.66
C TRP A 478 -11.47 20.55 16.49
N ASP A 479 -12.23 20.36 17.56
CA ASP A 479 -13.41 19.48 17.64
C ASP A 479 -14.75 20.22 17.71
N LEU A 480 -14.75 21.56 17.70
CA LEU A 480 -15.97 22.37 17.75
C LEU A 480 -16.56 22.62 16.37
N THR A 481 -17.86 22.39 16.22
CA THR A 481 -18.60 22.50 14.94
C THR A 481 -19.13 23.91 14.63
N ALA A 482 -18.60 24.95 15.28
CA ALA A 482 -19.03 26.34 15.10
C ALA A 482 -17.88 27.35 15.28
N ASN A 483 -18.01 28.52 14.63
CA ASN A 483 -17.13 29.68 14.86
C ASN A 483 -17.19 30.09 16.35
N THR A 484 -16.03 30.25 16.98
CA THR A 484 -15.91 30.32 18.45
C THR A 484 -14.85 31.34 18.85
N THR A 485 -15.08 32.04 19.97
CA THR A 485 -14.07 32.91 20.59
C THR A 485 -13.33 32.15 21.69
N LEU A 486 -12.00 32.21 21.67
CA LEU A 486 -11.14 31.73 22.75
C LEU A 486 -10.56 32.92 23.53
N TYR A 487 -10.47 32.78 24.84
CA TYR A 487 -10.07 33.84 25.78
C TYR A 487 -8.66 33.60 26.33
N ALA A 488 -7.84 34.64 26.35
CA ALA A 488 -6.48 34.60 26.87
C ALA A 488 -6.47 34.44 28.39
N LYS A 489 -5.70 33.45 28.88
CA LYS A 489 -5.41 33.28 30.31
C LYS A 489 -4.20 34.14 30.70
N TRP A 490 -4.31 34.83 31.84
CA TRP A 490 -3.28 35.72 32.35
C TRP A 490 -2.98 35.43 33.81
N THR A 491 -1.72 35.15 34.14
CA THR A 491 -1.21 35.08 35.52
C THR A 491 -0.51 36.38 35.83
N LEU A 492 -0.92 37.08 36.89
CA LEU A 492 -0.29 38.32 37.34
C LEU A 492 1.11 38.02 37.90
N ASN A 493 2.13 38.76 37.46
CA ASN A 493 3.52 38.51 37.84
C ASN A 493 3.78 38.91 39.30
N SER A 494 4.79 38.29 39.91
CA SER A 494 5.25 38.59 41.26
C SER A 494 6.77 38.71 41.28
N TYR A 495 7.29 39.65 42.08
CA TYR A 495 8.71 39.92 42.21
C TYR A 495 9.15 39.87 43.66
N THR A 496 10.30 39.27 43.92
CA THR A 496 10.93 39.34 45.25
C THR A 496 11.52 40.73 45.46
N VAL A 497 11.16 41.36 46.57
CA VAL A 497 11.85 42.53 47.10
C VAL A 497 12.66 42.12 48.31
N THR A 498 13.97 42.38 48.29
CA THR A 498 14.90 41.97 49.34
C THR A 498 15.23 43.15 50.25
N GLY A 499 15.12 42.96 51.57
CA GLY A 499 15.58 43.93 52.57
C GLY A 499 17.02 43.61 52.98
N THR A 500 17.91 44.60 52.93
CA THR A 500 19.29 44.49 53.39
C THR A 500 19.60 45.58 54.42
N ALA A 501 20.28 45.20 55.50
CA ALA A 501 20.66 46.09 56.59
C ALA A 501 22.18 46.09 56.77
N GLY A 502 22.76 47.29 56.89
CA GLY A 502 24.12 47.46 57.41
C GLY A 502 24.20 47.21 58.91
N THR A 503 25.41 47.06 59.43
CA THR A 503 25.68 46.88 60.87
C THR A 503 25.13 48.03 61.71
N GLY A 504 24.50 47.73 62.85
CA GLY A 504 23.90 48.72 63.75
C GLY A 504 22.37 48.81 63.72
N GLY A 505 21.73 47.85 63.05
CA GLY A 505 20.28 47.68 63.08
C GLY A 505 19.83 46.55 62.16
N SER A 506 18.52 46.44 61.99
CA SER A 506 17.86 45.36 61.25
C SER A 506 16.79 45.90 60.29
N ILE A 507 16.45 45.09 59.29
CA ILE A 507 15.33 45.34 58.37
C ILE A 507 14.45 44.07 58.31
N ASP A 508 13.15 44.23 58.50
CA ASP A 508 12.18 43.15 58.62
C ASP A 508 10.93 43.43 57.77
N PRO A 509 10.45 42.48 56.93
CA PRO A 509 11.04 41.16 56.66
C PRO A 509 12.30 41.25 55.80
N ALA A 510 13.22 40.30 55.95
CA ALA A 510 14.46 40.25 55.16
C ALA A 510 14.22 40.05 53.65
N SER A 511 13.09 39.48 53.25
CA SER A 511 12.58 39.52 51.87
C SER A 511 11.08 39.29 51.85
N GLN A 512 10.41 39.76 50.80
CA GLN A 512 8.97 39.58 50.60
C GLN A 512 8.59 39.60 49.12
N THR A 513 7.64 38.76 48.74
CA THR A 513 7.15 38.64 47.36
C THR A 513 6.01 39.64 47.14
N VAL A 514 6.18 40.55 46.19
CA VAL A 514 5.24 41.62 45.87
C VAL A 514 4.65 41.41 44.48
N THR A 515 3.34 41.46 44.37
CA THR A 515 2.60 41.35 43.11
C THR A 515 2.83 42.60 42.22
N HIS A 516 2.98 42.43 40.91
CA HIS A 516 3.29 43.51 39.97
C HIS A 516 2.38 44.74 40.15
N GLY A 517 3.01 45.90 40.37
CA GLY A 517 2.35 47.21 40.52
C GLY A 517 1.96 47.56 41.96
N GLN A 518 2.00 46.61 42.90
CA GLN A 518 1.75 46.88 44.31
C GLN A 518 2.99 47.48 45.01
N THR A 519 2.77 48.13 46.15
CA THR A 519 3.82 48.55 47.08
C THR A 519 3.90 47.57 48.26
N THR A 520 5.04 47.57 48.96
CA THR A 520 5.17 46.93 50.28
C THR A 520 6.01 47.76 51.26
N THR A 521 5.95 47.42 52.54
CA THR A 521 6.63 48.10 53.65
C THR A 521 7.68 47.22 54.32
N PHE A 522 8.81 47.81 54.70
CA PHE A 522 9.83 47.21 55.55
C PHE A 522 9.97 48.01 56.85
N THR A 523 10.15 47.34 57.98
CA THR A 523 10.46 47.97 59.27
C THR A 523 11.97 48.00 59.47
N VAL A 524 12.51 49.17 59.79
CA VAL A 524 13.94 49.46 59.92
C VAL A 524 14.23 49.85 61.35
N THR A 525 14.88 48.97 62.11
CA THR A 525 15.04 49.09 63.57
C THR A 525 16.52 49.22 63.94
N PRO A 526 17.00 50.39 64.43
CA PRO A 526 18.36 50.54 64.94
C PRO A 526 18.61 49.70 66.20
N ASP A 527 19.85 49.23 66.35
CA ASP A 527 20.31 48.61 67.59
C ASP A 527 20.50 49.65 68.70
N THR A 528 20.49 49.22 69.97
CA THR A 528 20.68 50.13 71.12
C THR A 528 21.98 50.92 71.00
N GLY A 529 21.85 52.25 70.89
CA GLY A 529 22.96 53.18 70.69
C GLY A 529 23.09 53.70 69.26
N TYR A 530 22.40 53.13 68.28
CA TYR A 530 22.38 53.60 66.89
C TYR A 530 21.12 54.42 66.57
N ALA A 531 21.16 55.09 65.41
CA ALA A 531 20.05 55.75 64.74
C ALA A 531 20.03 55.35 63.24
N ILE A 532 18.90 55.54 62.55
CA ILE A 532 18.83 55.32 61.10
C ILE A 532 19.62 56.43 60.40
N ALA A 533 20.57 56.07 59.55
CA ALA A 533 21.38 57.02 58.79
C ALA A 533 20.81 57.29 57.38
N SER A 534 20.37 56.24 56.69
CA SER A 534 19.62 56.34 55.42
C SER A 534 18.90 55.03 55.11
N VAL A 535 17.86 55.09 54.28
CA VAL A 535 17.24 53.91 53.66
C VAL A 535 16.90 54.25 52.21
N THR A 536 17.29 53.39 51.27
CA THR A 536 17.21 53.64 49.82
C THR A 536 16.84 52.37 49.04
N GLY A 537 16.44 52.54 47.76
CA GLY A 537 16.13 51.44 46.84
C GLY A 537 14.63 51.20 46.64
N CYS A 538 14.26 50.51 45.56
CA CYS A 538 12.86 50.27 45.16
C CYS A 538 11.98 51.54 45.11
N ASP A 539 12.56 52.69 44.76
CA ASP A 539 11.90 54.01 44.65
C ASP A 539 11.00 54.38 45.83
N GLY A 540 11.40 53.95 47.04
CA GLY A 540 10.61 54.09 48.27
C GLY A 540 10.94 55.32 49.12
N THR A 541 10.15 55.50 50.18
CA THR A 541 10.25 56.61 51.14
C THR A 541 10.25 56.10 52.58
N LEU A 542 11.09 56.71 53.43
CA LEU A 542 11.16 56.44 54.86
C LEU A 542 10.23 57.38 55.64
N SER A 543 9.44 56.83 56.56
CA SER A 543 8.67 57.60 57.55
C SER A 543 8.83 56.96 58.93
N GLY A 544 9.54 57.65 59.84
CA GLY A 544 9.94 57.08 61.12
C GLY A 544 10.86 55.86 60.91
N SER A 545 10.45 54.70 61.43
CA SER A 545 11.11 53.40 61.23
C SER A 545 10.53 52.58 60.07
N THR A 546 9.54 53.07 59.32
CA THR A 546 8.90 52.30 58.24
C THR A 546 9.29 52.82 56.87
N TYR A 547 9.86 51.96 56.03
CA TYR A 547 10.19 52.25 54.64
C TYR A 547 9.14 51.65 53.70
N THR A 548 8.41 52.51 52.98
CA THR A 548 7.41 52.08 51.99
C THR A 548 8.02 52.16 50.60
N THR A 549 8.05 51.05 49.88
CA THR A 549 8.54 50.96 48.50
C THR A 549 7.61 51.66 47.50
N GLY A 550 8.17 52.07 46.36
CA GLY A 550 7.40 52.43 45.17
C GLY A 550 6.70 51.22 44.55
N THR A 551 5.94 51.43 43.47
CA THR A 551 5.18 50.37 42.80
C THR A 551 6.11 49.36 42.15
N VAL A 552 6.10 48.11 42.62
CA VAL A 552 7.07 47.08 42.24
C VAL A 552 6.74 46.50 40.87
N THR A 553 7.48 46.92 39.84
CA THR A 553 7.36 46.43 38.45
C THR A 553 8.46 45.44 38.04
N GLY A 554 9.42 45.20 38.93
CA GLY A 554 10.53 44.25 38.77
C GLY A 554 11.18 43.93 40.12
N ALA A 555 12.06 42.93 40.17
CA ALA A 555 12.79 42.60 41.40
C ALA A 555 13.78 43.71 41.79
N CYS A 556 13.83 44.07 43.06
CA CYS A 556 14.64 45.18 43.57
C CYS A 556 15.06 44.96 45.03
N THR A 557 15.98 45.79 45.52
CA THR A 557 16.51 45.71 46.89
C THR A 557 16.25 47.02 47.63
N VAL A 558 15.82 46.92 48.90
CA VAL A 558 15.82 48.01 49.88
C VAL A 558 17.05 47.87 50.76
N SER A 559 17.78 48.96 50.96
CA SER A 559 19.04 48.99 51.70
C SER A 559 18.98 50.03 52.82
N ALA A 560 19.10 49.58 54.07
CA ALA A 560 19.13 50.43 55.26
C ALA A 560 20.56 50.54 55.84
N THR A 561 20.96 51.75 56.26
CA THR A 561 22.22 51.99 56.96
C THR A 561 21.98 52.73 58.27
N PHE A 562 22.83 52.46 59.26
CA PHE A 562 22.69 52.95 60.63
C PHE A 562 23.96 53.69 61.07
N SER A 563 23.81 54.68 61.96
CA SER A 563 24.88 55.49 62.51
C SER A 563 24.87 55.44 64.03
N LEU A 564 26.05 55.32 64.65
CA LEU A 564 26.20 55.12 66.09
C LEU A 564 26.26 56.48 66.81
N ASN A 565 25.55 56.64 67.93
CA ASN A 565 25.50 57.87 68.73
C ASN A 565 26.85 58.14 69.43
N THR A 566 27.23 59.41 69.63
CA THR A 566 28.61 59.78 70.05
C THR A 566 28.75 60.83 71.17
N TYR A 567 29.86 60.77 71.90
CA TYR A 567 30.30 61.68 73.00
C TYR A 567 31.77 62.11 72.84
N THR A 568 32.17 63.28 73.35
CA THR A 568 33.52 63.85 73.09
C THR A 568 34.55 63.62 74.23
N VAL A 569 35.79 63.30 73.87
CA VAL A 569 36.95 63.05 74.75
C VAL A 569 38.16 63.84 74.23
N ALA A 570 39.02 64.43 75.07
CA ALA A 570 40.13 65.31 74.67
C ALA A 570 41.54 64.74 74.96
N GLY A 571 42.61 65.30 74.36
CA GLY A 571 43.98 64.90 74.64
C GLY A 571 45.09 65.88 74.25
N THR A 572 46.23 65.84 74.95
CA THR A 572 47.31 66.86 74.92
C THR A 572 48.73 66.28 75.10
N ALA A 573 49.73 66.67 74.31
CA ALA A 573 51.09 66.08 74.40
C ALA A 573 52.24 67.11 74.47
N GLY A 574 53.39 66.65 74.97
CA GLY A 574 54.64 67.42 75.01
C GLY A 574 55.50 67.33 73.74
N THR A 575 56.58 68.11 73.69
CA THR A 575 57.49 68.20 72.53
C THR A 575 58.18 66.87 72.19
N GLY A 576 58.28 66.55 70.89
CA GLY A 576 58.88 65.31 70.36
C GLY A 576 57.88 64.39 69.65
N GLY A 577 56.59 64.69 69.76
CA GLY A 577 55.49 63.94 69.17
C GLY A 577 54.16 64.61 69.43
N SER A 578 53.09 63.83 69.33
CA SER A 578 51.72 64.29 69.43
C SER A 578 50.84 63.25 70.14
N ILE A 579 49.76 63.73 70.76
CA ILE A 579 48.56 62.91 70.93
C ILE A 579 47.64 63.25 69.76
N SER A 580 47.17 62.21 69.09
CA SER A 580 46.22 62.35 68.00
C SER A 580 45.08 61.35 68.16
N PRO A 581 43.82 61.77 67.95
CA PRO A 581 43.37 63.14 67.74
C PRO A 581 43.44 64.02 69.02
N ALA A 582 43.50 65.35 68.87
CA ALA A 582 43.44 66.29 70.01
C ALA A 582 42.08 66.26 70.75
N SER A 583 41.03 65.84 70.06
CA SER A 583 39.82 65.29 70.67
C SER A 583 39.17 64.27 69.74
N ARG A 584 38.51 63.26 70.33
CA ARG A 584 37.67 62.30 69.61
C ARG A 584 36.24 62.44 70.06
N THR A 585 35.31 62.56 69.12
CA THR A 585 33.92 62.16 69.34
C THR A 585 33.84 60.65 69.11
N VAL A 586 33.25 59.91 70.05
CA VAL A 586 33.38 58.46 70.18
C VAL A 586 32.05 57.82 70.50
N ASN A 587 31.87 56.60 70.01
CA ASN A 587 30.60 55.88 70.07
C ASN A 587 30.15 55.55 71.50
N HIS A 588 28.85 55.63 71.77
CA HIS A 588 28.24 55.37 73.08
C HIS A 588 28.68 54.01 73.65
N GLY A 589 29.37 54.02 74.79
CA GLY A 589 29.84 52.81 75.47
C GLY A 589 31.11 52.18 74.87
N ALA A 590 31.63 52.69 73.76
CA ALA A 590 32.93 52.27 73.24
C ALA A 590 34.05 52.81 74.15
N THR A 591 35.13 52.04 74.32
CA THR A 591 36.42 52.64 74.68
C THR A 591 36.92 53.48 73.50
N THR A 592 37.81 54.44 73.75
CA THR A 592 38.52 55.12 72.66
C THR A 592 40.01 55.06 72.84
N THR A 593 40.73 55.36 71.76
CA THR A 593 42.18 55.39 71.75
C THR A 593 42.70 56.75 71.32
N PHE A 594 43.69 57.22 72.08
CA PHE A 594 44.58 58.30 71.65
C PHE A 594 45.87 57.65 71.18
N THR A 595 46.20 57.84 69.90
CA THR A 595 47.51 57.42 69.40
C THR A 595 48.51 58.44 69.90
N VAL A 596 49.43 57.96 70.70
CA VAL A 596 50.60 58.67 71.18
C VAL A 596 51.63 58.54 70.08
N THR A 597 51.48 59.38 69.07
CA THR A 597 52.26 59.32 67.84
C THR A 597 53.56 60.11 68.04
N PRO A 598 54.72 59.44 68.06
CA PRO A 598 56.00 60.15 67.98
C PRO A 598 56.07 60.94 66.68
N ASN A 599 56.79 62.07 66.67
CA ASN A 599 57.12 62.71 65.38
C ASN A 599 57.87 61.70 64.51
N THR A 600 57.74 61.75 63.18
CA THR A 600 58.20 60.65 62.30
C THR A 600 59.63 60.19 62.61
N GLY A 601 59.80 58.89 62.86
CA GLY A 601 61.05 58.28 63.32
C GLY A 601 61.24 58.25 64.85
N TYR A 602 60.43 58.94 65.65
CA TYR A 602 60.50 58.87 67.12
C TYR A 602 59.78 57.58 67.66
N ALA A 603 59.80 57.36 68.99
CA ALA A 603 59.18 56.27 69.77
C ALA A 603 58.53 56.89 71.02
N ILE A 604 58.37 56.23 72.17
CA ILE A 604 57.48 56.70 73.26
C ILE A 604 58.14 56.61 74.65
N SER A 605 57.79 57.53 75.54
CA SER A 605 58.32 57.62 76.91
C SER A 605 57.27 57.47 78.03
N SER A 606 56.12 58.15 78.01
CA SER A 606 55.07 58.01 79.06
C SER A 606 53.70 58.62 78.66
N VAL A 607 52.58 58.13 79.27
CA VAL A 607 51.18 58.53 78.95
C VAL A 607 50.17 58.30 80.11
N SER A 608 49.13 59.14 80.28
CA SER A 608 48.00 58.91 81.24
C SER A 608 46.67 59.67 80.95
N GLY A 609 45.53 59.21 81.47
CA GLY A 609 44.21 59.90 81.47
C GLY A 609 42.97 58.98 81.46
N CYS A 610 41.74 59.54 81.41
CA CYS A 610 40.45 58.84 81.16
C CYS A 610 40.22 57.42 81.76
N GLY A 611 40.79 57.09 82.93
CA GLY A 611 40.74 55.74 83.50
C GLY A 611 41.35 54.64 82.61
N GLY A 612 42.29 55.01 81.73
CA GLY A 612 42.83 54.16 80.67
C GLY A 612 44.20 53.55 80.95
N SER A 613 44.75 52.85 79.95
CA SER A 613 46.09 52.26 79.98
C SER A 613 46.84 52.41 78.65
N LEU A 614 48.17 52.44 78.74
CA LEU A 614 49.07 52.49 77.58
C LEU A 614 49.47 51.08 77.15
N SER A 615 49.38 50.79 75.85
CA SER A 615 50.06 49.64 75.24
C SER A 615 50.69 50.05 73.92
N GLY A 616 52.01 49.88 73.81
CA GLY A 616 52.79 50.38 72.67
C GLY A 616 52.59 51.89 72.47
N SER A 617 52.04 52.26 71.31
CA SER A 617 51.74 53.65 70.93
C SER A 617 50.32 54.12 71.15
N THR A 618 49.52 53.34 71.86
CA THR A 618 48.07 53.56 71.91
C THR A 618 47.59 53.58 73.35
N TYR A 619 46.98 54.69 73.74
CA TYR A 619 46.39 54.85 75.07
C TYR A 619 44.88 54.66 75.00
N THR A 620 44.40 53.57 75.58
CA THR A 620 43.00 53.15 75.53
C THR A 620 42.28 53.60 76.79
N THR A 621 41.21 54.38 76.65
CA THR A 621 40.37 54.86 77.76
C THR A 621 39.51 53.75 78.36
N GLY A 622 38.91 54.01 79.53
CA GLY A 622 37.71 53.28 79.95
C GLY A 622 36.54 53.45 78.96
N ALA A 623 35.47 52.66 79.15
CA ALA A 623 34.28 52.72 78.29
C ALA A 623 33.57 54.07 78.42
N VAL A 624 33.31 54.74 77.29
CA VAL A 624 32.92 56.15 77.25
C VAL A 624 31.40 56.29 77.18
N THR A 625 30.79 56.56 78.34
CA THR A 625 29.38 56.96 78.49
C THR A 625 29.21 58.47 78.77
N GLY A 626 30.31 59.23 78.75
CA GLY A 626 30.40 60.68 79.00
C GLY A 626 31.84 61.20 78.79
N ALA A 627 32.06 62.52 78.83
CA ALA A 627 33.31 63.17 78.38
C ALA A 627 34.52 63.13 79.38
N CYS A 628 35.77 63.05 78.89
CA CYS A 628 37.03 63.07 79.69
C CYS A 628 38.32 63.49 78.90
N THR A 629 39.56 63.40 79.46
CA THR A 629 40.86 63.87 78.86
C THR A 629 42.13 62.96 79.09
N VAL A 630 43.19 63.05 78.23
CA VAL A 630 44.47 62.21 78.18
C VAL A 630 45.81 62.96 77.81
N SER A 631 47.05 62.52 78.18
CA SER A 631 48.36 63.21 77.87
C SER A 631 49.72 62.39 77.70
N ALA A 632 50.79 62.81 76.93
CA ALA A 632 52.01 61.97 76.51
C ALA A 632 53.46 62.55 76.08
N THR A 633 54.52 61.68 75.80
CA THR A 633 56.00 61.95 75.42
C THR A 633 56.84 60.86 74.55
N PHE A 634 58.07 61.09 73.95
CA PHE A 634 58.63 60.37 72.68
C PHE A 634 60.19 60.18 72.22
N SER A 635 60.70 59.05 71.56
CA SER A 635 61.99 58.83 70.67
C SER A 635 62.48 57.40 70.03
N LEU A 636 62.72 57.16 68.68
CA LEU A 636 63.30 55.95 67.91
C LEU A 636 62.49 55.06 66.80
N ASN A 637 62.93 54.64 65.53
CA ASN A 637 62.24 53.61 64.58
C ASN A 637 62.86 53.20 63.13
N THR A 638 62.68 51.96 62.51
CA THR A 638 63.07 51.48 61.07
C THR A 638 62.55 50.05 60.51
N TYR A 639 62.49 49.70 59.16
CA TYR A 639 61.85 48.44 58.52
C TYR A 639 62.38 47.79 57.15
N THR A 640 61.69 46.75 56.53
CA THR A 640 62.03 45.92 55.27
C THR A 640 60.82 45.31 54.46
N VAL A 641 60.91 44.96 53.14
CA VAL A 641 59.79 44.50 52.23
C VAL A 641 60.10 43.24 51.34
N THR A 642 59.08 42.44 50.95
CA THR A 642 59.17 41.16 50.15
C THR A 642 58.13 41.03 49.01
N GLY A 643 58.34 40.14 48.01
CA GLY A 643 57.38 39.83 46.92
C GLY A 643 57.22 38.32 46.59
N THR A 644 56.03 37.89 46.15
CA THR A 644 55.67 36.47 45.87
C THR A 644 54.64 36.29 44.73
N ALA A 645 54.66 35.14 44.04
CA ALA A 645 53.77 34.85 42.89
C ALA A 645 53.08 33.47 43.01
N GLY A 646 51.85 33.37 42.49
CA GLY A 646 51.17 32.10 42.22
C GLY A 646 51.50 31.50 40.85
N THR A 647 51.03 30.29 40.56
CA THR A 647 51.24 29.58 39.28
C THR A 647 50.65 30.36 38.09
N GLY A 648 51.39 30.47 36.98
CA GLY A 648 50.98 31.20 35.77
C GLY A 648 51.65 32.56 35.59
N GLY A 649 52.73 32.85 36.33
CA GLY A 649 53.57 34.04 36.18
C GLY A 649 54.51 34.26 37.36
N GLY A 650 55.22 35.40 37.39
CA GLY A 650 56.24 35.73 38.40
C GLY A 650 56.22 37.19 38.89
N ILE A 651 56.93 37.45 40.00
CA ILE A 651 57.28 38.79 40.51
C ILE A 651 58.79 38.92 40.67
N ASP A 652 59.36 40.07 40.29
CA ASP A 652 60.77 40.44 40.49
C ASP A 652 60.88 41.91 40.99
N PRO A 653 61.81 42.26 41.92
CA PRO A 653 62.70 41.39 42.70
C PRO A 653 61.99 40.70 43.87
N ALA A 654 62.67 39.76 44.53
CA ALA A 654 62.07 39.00 45.64
C ALA A 654 61.97 39.78 46.98
N SER A 655 62.87 40.73 47.28
CA SER A 655 62.83 41.57 48.50
C SER A 655 63.75 42.80 48.45
N GLN A 656 63.47 43.80 49.28
CA GLN A 656 64.21 45.08 49.40
C GLN A 656 64.07 45.69 50.83
N THR A 657 64.99 46.56 51.26
CA THR A 657 64.98 47.18 52.62
C THR A 657 64.89 48.71 52.57
N VAL A 658 64.11 49.33 53.48
CA VAL A 658 63.68 50.73 53.32
C VAL A 658 63.51 51.47 54.67
N THR A 659 63.96 52.73 54.74
CA THR A 659 63.76 53.63 55.90
C THR A 659 62.32 54.15 55.99
N HIS A 660 61.87 54.47 57.22
CA HIS A 660 60.48 54.85 57.53
C HIS A 660 59.96 55.99 56.61
N GLY A 661 59.07 55.65 55.69
CA GLY A 661 58.33 56.60 54.86
C GLY A 661 58.71 56.66 53.37
N GLN A 662 59.67 55.87 52.91
CA GLN A 662 60.09 55.83 51.49
C GLN A 662 59.40 54.68 50.72
N THR A 663 59.26 54.77 49.40
CA THR A 663 58.56 53.79 48.52
C THR A 663 59.54 52.85 47.78
N THR A 664 59.04 51.75 47.19
CA THR A 664 59.77 50.92 46.22
C THR A 664 58.84 50.27 45.17
N THR A 665 59.37 49.48 44.23
CA THR A 665 58.66 48.88 43.08
C THR A 665 59.01 47.41 42.83
N PHE A 666 58.09 46.72 42.15
CA PHE A 666 58.15 45.33 41.70
C PHE A 666 57.58 45.22 40.28
N THR A 667 57.97 44.21 39.50
CA THR A 667 57.40 43.89 38.18
C THR A 667 56.76 42.51 38.20
N VAL A 668 55.58 42.39 37.57
CA VAL A 668 54.73 41.19 37.55
C VAL A 668 54.50 40.78 36.10
N THR A 669 54.88 39.55 35.75
CA THR A 669 54.81 39.04 34.37
C THR A 669 53.99 37.75 34.33
N PRO A 670 52.89 37.68 33.57
CA PRO A 670 52.15 36.43 33.35
C PRO A 670 52.88 35.50 32.38
N ASP A 671 52.70 34.19 32.54
CA ASP A 671 53.18 33.17 31.61
C ASP A 671 52.36 33.17 30.30
N THR A 672 52.93 32.67 29.20
CA THR A 672 52.25 32.62 27.90
C THR A 672 50.94 31.83 27.97
N GLY A 673 49.83 32.49 27.61
CA GLY A 673 48.47 31.94 27.68
C GLY A 673 47.70 32.32 28.95
N TYR A 674 48.37 32.94 29.93
CA TYR A 674 47.74 33.49 31.14
C TYR A 674 47.61 35.01 31.06
N ALA A 675 46.69 35.56 31.86
CA ALA A 675 46.58 36.98 32.17
C ALA A 675 46.77 37.21 33.67
N ILE A 676 47.18 38.43 34.06
CA ILE A 676 47.22 38.86 35.46
C ILE A 676 45.79 38.93 36.00
N ALA A 677 45.45 38.08 36.96
CA ALA A 677 44.12 38.04 37.58
C ALA A 677 44.02 39.06 38.74
N SER A 678 45.06 39.18 39.56
CA SER A 678 45.21 40.28 40.52
C SER A 678 46.64 40.42 41.05
N VAL A 679 47.00 41.61 41.53
CA VAL A 679 48.22 41.89 42.31
C VAL A 679 47.86 42.77 43.49
N SER A 680 48.28 42.40 44.71
CA SER A 680 47.99 43.15 45.93
C SER A 680 49.08 43.01 47.00
N GLY A 681 49.29 44.08 47.78
CA GLY A 681 50.20 44.08 48.94
C GLY A 681 50.87 45.44 49.16
N CYS A 682 51.55 45.62 50.30
CA CYS A 682 52.32 46.84 50.63
C CYS A 682 51.65 48.20 50.35
N GLY A 683 50.31 48.28 50.37
CA GLY A 683 49.55 49.50 50.03
C GLY A 683 49.81 50.04 48.63
N GLY A 684 50.23 49.19 47.69
CA GLY A 684 50.64 49.58 46.34
C GLY A 684 49.54 49.55 45.28
N SER A 685 49.91 49.90 44.05
CA SER A 685 49.05 49.84 42.86
C SER A 685 49.77 49.25 41.66
N LEU A 686 49.02 48.52 40.81
CA LEU A 686 49.49 47.96 39.55
C LEU A 686 49.22 48.95 38.40
N SER A 687 50.22 49.17 37.54
CA SER A 687 50.05 49.88 36.27
C SER A 687 50.78 49.11 35.17
N GLY A 688 50.02 48.57 34.20
CA GLY A 688 50.55 47.57 33.28
C GLY A 688 51.06 46.33 34.03
N SER A 689 52.34 46.01 33.87
CA SER A 689 53.05 44.95 34.61
C SER A 689 53.78 45.45 35.86
N THR A 690 53.86 46.75 36.15
CA THR A 690 54.66 47.26 37.28
C THR A 690 53.79 47.59 38.50
N TYR A 691 54.17 47.06 39.67
CA TYR A 691 53.52 47.30 40.95
C TYR A 691 54.37 48.21 41.83
N THR A 692 53.87 49.40 42.17
CA THR A 692 54.59 50.36 43.03
C THR A 692 54.00 50.33 44.44
N THR A 693 54.83 50.18 45.48
CA THR A 693 54.37 50.13 46.88
C THR A 693 53.97 51.52 47.39
N GLY A 694 53.14 51.52 48.44
CA GLY A 694 52.99 52.70 49.29
C GLY A 694 54.28 53.01 50.07
N ALA A 695 54.25 54.11 50.83
CA ALA A 695 55.34 54.52 51.70
C ALA A 695 55.58 53.48 52.81
N VAL A 696 56.80 52.95 52.90
CA VAL A 696 57.16 51.83 53.77
C VAL A 696 57.39 52.33 55.20
N THR A 697 56.35 52.23 56.03
CA THR A 697 56.36 52.54 57.47
C THR A 697 56.27 51.29 58.34
N GLY A 698 56.56 50.12 57.78
CA GLY A 698 56.47 48.80 58.40
C GLY A 698 56.91 47.72 57.41
N ALA A 699 57.08 46.48 57.88
CA ALA A 699 57.42 45.38 56.98
C ALA A 699 56.19 44.78 56.29
N CYS A 700 56.31 44.42 55.00
CA CYS A 700 55.16 43.96 54.19
C CYS A 700 55.56 43.07 53.00
N THR A 701 54.56 42.45 52.37
CA THR A 701 54.70 41.59 51.18
C THR A 701 53.79 42.06 50.03
N VAL A 702 54.22 41.84 48.78
CA VAL A 702 53.44 41.98 47.54
C VAL A 702 53.16 40.61 46.92
N SER A 703 51.93 40.33 46.47
CA SER A 703 51.48 39.02 45.97
C SER A 703 50.74 39.12 44.63
N ALA A 704 50.98 38.20 43.69
CA ALA A 704 50.30 38.13 42.38
C ALA A 704 49.61 36.78 42.09
N THR A 705 48.55 36.82 41.29
CA THR A 705 47.75 35.66 40.82
C THR A 705 47.39 35.80 39.34
N PHE A 706 47.17 34.67 38.67
CA PHE A 706 47.04 34.59 37.21
C PHE A 706 45.88 33.66 36.80
N SER A 707 45.32 33.88 35.62
CA SER A 707 44.19 33.10 35.07
C SER A 707 44.45 32.73 33.60
N LEU A 708 44.15 31.48 33.23
CA LEU A 708 44.33 30.96 31.87
C LEU A 708 43.27 31.54 30.90
N ASN A 709 43.69 31.98 29.72
CA ASN A 709 42.80 32.55 28.70
C ASN A 709 41.85 31.50 28.09
N THR A 710 40.73 31.96 27.52
CA THR A 710 39.75 31.13 26.79
C THR A 710 39.45 31.69 25.40
N TYR A 711 39.12 30.80 24.46
CA TYR A 711 38.81 31.12 23.07
C TYR A 711 37.59 30.34 22.59
N THR A 712 36.76 31.00 21.76
CA THR A 712 35.64 30.37 21.09
C THR A 712 36.09 29.78 19.76
N VAL A 713 35.71 28.53 19.49
CA VAL A 713 35.83 27.88 18.19
C VAL A 713 34.43 27.73 17.58
N ALA A 714 34.24 28.26 16.37
CA ALA A 714 32.97 28.15 15.63
C ALA A 714 33.02 27.01 14.61
N GLY A 715 31.91 26.30 14.42
CA GLY A 715 31.72 25.30 13.38
C GLY A 715 30.78 25.79 12.28
N THR A 716 31.22 25.75 11.02
CA THR A 716 30.43 26.19 9.86
C THR A 716 30.38 25.12 8.77
N ALA A 717 29.17 24.91 8.22
CA ALA A 717 28.91 23.90 7.19
C ALA A 717 28.43 24.54 5.89
N GLY A 718 28.98 24.09 4.76
CA GLY A 718 28.42 24.37 3.44
C GLY A 718 27.15 23.56 3.15
N THR A 719 26.46 23.89 2.05
CA THR A 719 25.30 23.12 1.58
C THR A 719 25.66 21.65 1.33
N GLY A 720 24.92 20.72 1.95
CA GLY A 720 25.13 19.28 1.80
C GLY A 720 25.44 18.51 3.09
N GLY A 721 25.53 19.18 4.24
CA GLY A 721 25.70 18.54 5.54
C GLY A 721 25.69 19.55 6.69
N GLY A 722 26.09 19.10 7.88
CA GLY A 722 26.17 19.91 9.10
C GLY A 722 27.47 19.69 9.89
N ILE A 723 27.74 20.62 10.80
CA ILE A 723 28.74 20.49 11.87
C ILE A 723 28.01 20.60 13.22
N ASP A 724 28.33 19.70 14.15
CA ASP A 724 27.83 19.72 15.53
C ASP A 724 28.99 19.56 16.53
N PRO A 725 29.03 20.34 17.64
CA PRO A 725 28.20 21.52 17.93
C PRO A 725 28.59 22.74 17.08
N ALA A 726 27.67 23.68 16.90
CA ALA A 726 27.90 24.90 16.12
C ALA A 726 28.98 25.85 16.69
N SER A 727 29.28 25.76 18.00
CA SER A 727 30.41 26.45 18.63
C SER A 727 30.79 25.82 19.97
N GLN A 728 32.04 25.98 20.40
CA GLN A 728 32.52 25.61 21.73
C GLN A 728 33.50 26.66 22.27
N THR A 729 33.67 26.72 23.59
CA THR A 729 34.71 27.54 24.24
C THR A 729 35.74 26.62 24.89
N VAL A 730 37.02 26.86 24.62
CA VAL A 730 38.16 26.08 25.12
C VAL A 730 39.16 26.99 25.85
N THR A 731 39.96 26.42 26.75
CA THR A 731 41.09 27.11 27.38
C THR A 731 42.34 27.10 26.48
N HIS A 732 43.19 28.11 26.63
CA HIS A 732 44.41 28.29 25.84
C HIS A 732 45.27 27.02 25.78
N GLY A 733 45.52 26.53 24.56
CA GLY A 733 46.36 25.37 24.27
C GLY A 733 45.62 24.03 24.24
N GLN A 734 44.35 23.97 24.63
CA GLN A 734 43.55 22.74 24.53
C GLN A 734 43.03 22.50 23.10
N THR A 735 42.71 21.24 22.79
CA THR A 735 42.02 20.83 21.56
C THR A 735 40.52 20.62 21.83
N THR A 736 39.69 20.65 20.78
CA THR A 736 38.31 20.13 20.83
C THR A 736 37.94 19.38 19.55
N THR A 737 36.78 18.73 19.53
CA THR A 737 36.27 17.90 18.44
C THR A 737 34.93 18.38 17.93
N PHE A 738 34.75 18.35 16.61
CA PHE A 738 33.50 18.61 15.91
C PHE A 738 33.07 17.38 15.12
N THR A 739 31.79 17.04 15.15
CA THR A 739 31.20 15.97 14.33
C THR A 739 30.70 16.58 13.02
N VAL A 740 31.11 16.00 11.90
CA VAL A 740 30.78 16.46 10.54
C VAL A 740 29.89 15.43 9.89
N THR A 741 28.65 15.81 9.58
CA THR A 741 27.59 14.88 9.14
C THR A 741 27.09 15.28 7.76
N PRO A 742 27.44 14.55 6.68
CA PRO A 742 26.81 14.73 5.37
C PRO A 742 25.31 14.44 5.41
N ASN A 743 24.55 15.19 4.63
CA ASN A 743 23.15 14.87 4.35
C ASN A 743 23.09 13.67 3.39
N THR A 744 21.95 12.96 3.38
CA THR A 744 21.71 11.84 2.46
C THR A 744 22.02 12.22 1.01
N GLY A 745 22.91 11.47 0.37
CA GLY A 745 23.37 11.71 -1.00
C GLY A 745 24.65 12.53 -1.15
N TYR A 746 25.21 13.06 -0.05
CA TYR A 746 26.49 13.79 -0.04
C TYR A 746 27.61 12.99 0.66
N ALA A 747 28.85 13.41 0.42
CA ALA A 747 30.04 13.01 1.17
C ALA A 747 30.80 14.25 1.67
N ILE A 748 31.68 14.07 2.66
CA ILE A 748 32.61 15.11 3.11
C ILE A 748 33.63 15.35 1.99
N ALA A 749 33.65 16.55 1.41
CA ALA A 749 34.62 16.93 0.37
C ALA A 749 35.92 17.47 0.99
N SER A 750 35.81 18.30 2.04
CA SER A 750 36.95 18.71 2.87
C SER A 750 36.48 19.26 4.22
N VAL A 751 37.35 19.24 5.22
CA VAL A 751 37.17 19.95 6.49
C VAL A 751 38.49 20.62 6.86
N SER A 752 38.45 21.90 7.21
CA SER A 752 39.65 22.70 7.44
C SER A 752 39.44 23.80 8.49
N GLY A 753 40.53 24.40 8.97
CA GLY A 753 40.52 25.44 10.00
C GLY A 753 41.04 24.97 11.36
N CYS A 754 41.35 25.91 12.25
CA CYS A 754 41.87 25.63 13.61
C CYS A 754 43.05 24.63 13.69
N GLY A 755 43.86 24.51 12.64
CA GLY A 755 45.01 23.59 12.57
C GLY A 755 44.69 22.10 12.77
N GLY A 756 43.44 21.69 12.55
CA GLY A 756 42.95 20.35 12.89
C GLY A 756 43.10 19.28 11.81
N SER A 757 42.67 18.06 12.13
CA SER A 757 42.62 16.92 11.21
C SER A 757 41.29 16.15 11.31
N LEU A 758 40.87 15.59 10.18
CA LEU A 758 39.67 14.76 10.07
C LEU A 758 40.03 13.28 10.23
N SER A 759 39.27 12.55 11.06
CA SER A 759 39.30 11.09 11.13
C SER A 759 37.88 10.55 11.09
N GLY A 760 37.52 9.87 10.00
CA GLY A 760 36.13 9.52 9.70
C GLY A 760 35.26 10.78 9.61
N ASN A 761 34.27 10.89 10.49
CA ASN A 761 33.38 12.05 10.61
C ASN A 761 33.79 13.03 11.73
N THR A 762 34.85 12.75 12.49
CA THR A 762 35.26 13.61 13.62
C THR A 762 36.46 14.48 13.24
N TYR A 763 36.30 15.79 13.33
CA TYR A 763 37.38 16.76 13.12
C TYR A 763 37.92 17.24 14.47
N THR A 764 39.18 16.92 14.77
CA THR A 764 39.86 17.36 16.00
C THR A 764 40.71 18.59 15.68
N THR A 765 40.53 19.69 16.42
CA THR A 765 41.34 20.90 16.24
C THR A 765 42.80 20.68 16.66
N GLY A 766 43.69 21.54 16.18
CA GLY A 766 44.96 21.77 16.85
C GLY A 766 44.78 22.43 18.22
N ALA A 767 45.89 22.66 18.92
CA ALA A 767 45.90 23.41 20.18
C ALA A 767 45.44 24.86 19.95
N VAL A 768 44.36 25.27 20.61
CA VAL A 768 43.68 26.54 20.33
C VAL A 768 44.30 27.67 21.17
N THR A 769 45.05 28.55 20.54
CA THR A 769 45.70 29.72 21.16
C THR A 769 45.08 31.07 20.78
N GLU A 770 44.10 31.06 19.88
CA GLU A 770 43.28 32.21 19.48
C GLU A 770 41.90 31.73 18.99
N ALA A 771 40.93 32.64 18.81
CA ALA A 771 39.61 32.29 18.29
C ALA A 771 39.67 31.92 16.80
N CYS A 772 39.02 30.82 16.41
CA CYS A 772 39.13 30.26 15.06
C CYS A 772 37.83 29.57 14.60
N THR A 773 37.75 29.21 13.31
CA THR A 773 36.59 28.55 12.71
C THR A 773 37.00 27.23 12.06
N VAL A 774 36.21 26.17 12.28
CA VAL A 774 36.25 24.90 11.54
C VAL A 774 35.18 24.95 10.44
N SER A 775 35.58 24.74 9.19
CA SER A 775 34.71 24.79 8.00
C SER A 775 34.65 23.44 7.31
N ALA A 776 33.45 22.91 7.05
CA ALA A 776 33.23 21.69 6.27
C ALA A 776 32.55 22.00 4.93
N THR A 777 33.02 21.37 3.87
CA THR A 777 32.39 21.36 2.55
C THR A 777 31.98 19.94 2.15
N PHE A 778 30.91 19.84 1.37
CA PHE A 778 30.30 18.58 0.97
C PHE A 778 30.18 18.51 -0.55
N SER A 779 30.37 17.32 -1.11
CA SER A 779 30.15 17.03 -2.52
C SER A 779 28.99 16.04 -2.69
N LEU A 780 28.23 16.19 -3.77
CA LEU A 780 27.14 15.27 -4.09
C LEU A 780 27.74 13.96 -4.62
N ASN A 781 27.27 12.82 -4.12
CA ASN A 781 27.84 11.50 -4.46
C ASN A 781 27.72 11.22 -5.97
N THR A 782 28.79 10.70 -6.56
CA THR A 782 28.86 10.31 -7.97
C THR A 782 28.88 8.79 -8.12
N TYR A 783 28.06 8.28 -9.02
CA TYR A 783 27.99 6.85 -9.36
C TYR A 783 28.43 6.61 -10.79
N THR A 784 29.24 5.58 -11.01
CA THR A 784 29.74 5.16 -12.31
C THR A 784 28.83 4.10 -12.94
N VAL A 785 28.67 4.15 -14.26
CA VAL A 785 28.12 3.05 -15.07
C VAL A 785 29.18 2.61 -16.07
N THR A 786 29.69 1.39 -15.89
CA THR A 786 30.73 0.80 -16.75
C THR A 786 30.14 -0.17 -17.75
N TYR A 787 30.64 -0.13 -19.00
CA TYR A 787 30.18 -1.00 -20.08
C TYR A 787 31.24 -2.05 -20.43
N ASN A 788 30.81 -3.31 -20.59
CA ASN A 788 31.66 -4.45 -20.93
C ASN A 788 31.14 -5.13 -22.20
N ALA A 789 32.00 -5.26 -23.21
CA ALA A 789 31.71 -5.86 -24.51
C ALA A 789 31.24 -7.34 -24.47
N ASN A 790 31.40 -8.01 -23.33
CA ASN A 790 30.90 -9.35 -23.03
C ASN A 790 31.16 -10.40 -24.13
N SER A 791 32.43 -10.62 -24.46
CA SER A 791 32.85 -11.53 -25.55
C SER A 791 32.38 -11.13 -26.95
N ALA A 792 32.31 -9.82 -27.23
CA ALA A 792 32.26 -9.30 -28.60
C ALA A 792 33.45 -9.83 -29.44
N THR A 793 33.24 -10.03 -30.74
CA THR A 793 34.31 -10.36 -31.69
C THR A 793 34.84 -9.14 -32.45
N SER A 794 34.11 -8.01 -32.42
CA SER A 794 34.51 -6.72 -32.99
C SER A 794 33.72 -5.56 -32.36
N GLY A 795 34.18 -4.33 -32.61
CA GLY A 795 33.66 -3.10 -32.01
C GLY A 795 34.28 -2.77 -30.65
N THR A 796 33.85 -1.67 -30.03
CA THR A 796 34.37 -1.18 -28.74
C THR A 796 33.23 -0.91 -27.76
N ALA A 797 33.46 -1.17 -26.46
CA ALA A 797 32.50 -0.78 -25.43
C ALA A 797 32.37 0.75 -25.34
N PRO A 798 31.17 1.30 -25.05
CA PRO A 798 31.01 2.71 -24.72
C PRO A 798 31.85 3.13 -23.51
N ASP A 799 32.23 4.40 -23.46
CA ASP A 799 32.95 4.98 -22.33
C ASP A 799 32.14 4.89 -21.02
N THR A 800 32.85 4.87 -19.89
CA THR A 800 32.23 4.86 -18.56
C THR A 800 31.48 6.17 -18.33
N GLN A 801 30.17 6.08 -18.07
CA GLN A 801 29.33 7.24 -17.74
C GLN A 801 29.35 7.50 -16.22
N THR A 802 29.06 8.74 -15.83
CA THR A 802 28.89 9.14 -14.43
C THR A 802 27.59 9.89 -14.23
N LYS A 803 26.91 9.62 -13.10
CA LYS A 803 25.72 10.35 -12.64
C LYS A 803 25.94 10.88 -11.23
N THR A 804 25.30 11.98 -10.88
CA THR A 804 25.22 12.47 -9.49
C THR A 804 23.97 11.94 -8.79
N HIS A 805 24.01 11.89 -7.46
CA HIS A 805 22.91 11.41 -6.63
C HIS A 805 21.60 12.14 -6.91
N GLY A 806 20.53 11.39 -7.19
CA GLY A 806 19.19 11.90 -7.48
C GLY A 806 18.97 12.34 -8.93
N GLN A 807 19.99 12.29 -9.79
CA GLN A 807 19.81 12.50 -11.24
C GLN A 807 19.52 11.20 -11.97
N ASN A 808 18.80 11.29 -13.09
CA ASN A 808 18.58 10.18 -14.01
C ASN A 808 19.70 10.11 -15.04
N LEU A 809 20.12 8.89 -15.43
CA LEU A 809 21.15 8.67 -16.46
C LEU A 809 20.57 7.89 -17.64
N THR A 810 20.69 8.43 -18.84
CA THR A 810 20.42 7.68 -20.08
C THR A 810 21.60 6.75 -20.38
N LEU A 811 21.34 5.44 -20.36
CA LEU A 811 22.33 4.41 -20.66
C LEU A 811 22.74 4.45 -22.14
N ALA A 812 23.98 4.02 -22.43
CA ALA A 812 24.55 4.07 -23.77
C ALA A 812 23.79 3.17 -24.76
N THR A 813 23.78 3.60 -26.03
CA THR A 813 23.38 2.78 -27.18
C THR A 813 24.58 1.97 -27.70
N ASN A 814 24.40 1.14 -28.74
CA ASN A 814 25.51 0.42 -29.39
C ASN A 814 26.37 1.34 -30.31
N SER A 815 26.76 2.51 -29.82
CA SER A 815 27.52 3.52 -30.58
C SER A 815 28.92 3.06 -31.02
N GLY A 816 29.52 2.14 -30.27
CA GLY A 816 30.82 1.53 -30.58
C GLY A 816 30.78 0.36 -31.59
N ASN A 817 29.63 0.11 -32.24
CA ASN A 817 29.42 -0.96 -33.22
C ASN A 817 29.88 -2.34 -32.72
N LEU A 818 29.54 -2.69 -31.47
CA LEU A 818 29.80 -4.00 -30.90
C LEU A 818 29.07 -5.07 -31.72
N ALA A 819 29.81 -6.07 -32.17
CA ALA A 819 29.29 -7.24 -32.85
C ALA A 819 29.97 -8.52 -32.36
N ARG A 820 29.22 -9.62 -32.39
CA ARG A 820 29.67 -10.97 -32.02
C ARG A 820 29.19 -11.94 -33.09
N THR A 821 30.11 -12.61 -33.78
CA THR A 821 29.77 -13.49 -34.93
C THR A 821 28.71 -14.53 -34.56
N GLY A 822 27.56 -14.48 -35.25
CA GLY A 822 26.41 -15.36 -35.00
C GLY A 822 25.38 -14.85 -33.98
N TYR A 823 25.62 -13.67 -33.38
CA TYR A 823 24.76 -13.07 -32.35
C TYR A 823 24.34 -11.64 -32.73
N THR A 824 23.18 -11.22 -32.22
CA THR A 824 22.63 -9.87 -32.32
C THR A 824 22.79 -9.15 -30.98
N PHE A 825 23.16 -7.87 -31.01
CA PHE A 825 23.17 -7.00 -29.83
C PHE A 825 21.73 -6.77 -29.36
N ALA A 826 21.46 -6.93 -28.07
CA ALA A 826 20.11 -6.90 -27.51
C ALA A 826 19.98 -6.00 -26.27
N GLY A 827 20.78 -4.93 -26.19
CA GLY A 827 20.89 -4.07 -25.01
C GLY A 827 21.92 -4.59 -24.01
N TRP A 828 21.70 -4.28 -22.73
CA TRP A 828 22.62 -4.54 -21.63
C TRP A 828 22.00 -5.44 -20.57
N ASN A 829 22.82 -6.16 -19.81
CA ASN A 829 22.41 -6.91 -18.63
C ASN A 829 23.40 -6.64 -17.47
N THR A 830 22.96 -6.71 -16.21
CA THR A 830 23.86 -6.48 -15.04
C THR A 830 24.79 -7.65 -14.73
N ALA A 831 24.62 -8.81 -15.38
CA ALA A 831 25.50 -9.98 -15.28
C ALA A 831 25.99 -10.43 -16.67
N ALA A 832 27.22 -10.96 -16.72
CA ALA A 832 27.86 -11.39 -17.97
C ALA A 832 27.18 -12.62 -18.61
N ASP A 833 26.50 -13.45 -17.81
CA ASP A 833 25.75 -14.63 -18.25
C ASP A 833 24.30 -14.33 -18.66
N GLY A 834 23.83 -13.08 -18.48
CA GLY A 834 22.45 -12.69 -18.75
C GLY A 834 21.45 -13.01 -17.63
N SER A 835 21.91 -13.45 -16.45
CA SER A 835 21.04 -13.73 -15.28
C SER A 835 20.56 -12.49 -14.52
N GLY A 836 21.14 -11.32 -14.83
CA GLY A 836 20.84 -10.05 -14.16
C GLY A 836 19.66 -9.29 -14.76
N THR A 837 19.57 -8.00 -14.44
CA THR A 837 18.51 -7.10 -14.93
C THR A 837 18.81 -6.64 -16.35
N ASP A 838 17.85 -6.82 -17.25
CA ASP A 838 17.90 -6.31 -18.63
C ASP A 838 17.65 -4.80 -18.71
N TYR A 839 18.45 -4.10 -19.50
CA TYR A 839 18.27 -2.70 -19.86
C TYR A 839 18.30 -2.54 -21.39
N GLY A 840 17.31 -1.85 -21.95
CA GLY A 840 17.29 -1.47 -23.36
C GLY A 840 18.33 -0.40 -23.72
N GLU A 841 18.60 -0.24 -25.01
CA GLU A 841 19.38 0.90 -25.51
C GLU A 841 18.70 2.22 -25.15
N GLY A 842 19.45 3.19 -24.61
CA GLY A 842 18.88 4.47 -24.17
C GLY A 842 17.98 4.40 -22.94
N ALA A 843 17.90 3.27 -22.23
CA ALA A 843 17.08 3.14 -21.04
C ALA A 843 17.54 4.08 -19.91
N THR A 844 16.60 4.51 -19.06
CA THR A 844 16.89 5.44 -17.95
C THR A 844 17.25 4.69 -16.68
N TYR A 845 18.43 4.97 -16.12
CA TYR A 845 18.90 4.43 -14.85
C TYR A 845 18.70 5.44 -13.71
N THR A 846 17.70 5.16 -12.87
CA THR A 846 17.25 5.96 -11.72
C THR A 846 18.15 5.81 -10.49
N GLU A 847 18.66 4.61 -10.23
CA GLU A 847 19.22 4.23 -8.92
C GLU A 847 20.53 4.96 -8.56
N ASN A 848 20.72 5.16 -7.25
CA ASN A 848 21.88 5.84 -6.67
C ASN A 848 22.96 4.82 -6.25
N ALA A 849 23.41 4.01 -7.20
CA ALA A 849 24.44 2.99 -7.01
C ALA A 849 25.38 2.90 -8.23
N PRO A 850 26.63 2.41 -8.08
CA PRO A 850 27.46 2.03 -9.22
C PRO A 850 26.85 0.84 -9.96
N LEU A 851 26.98 0.82 -11.29
CA LEU A 851 26.45 -0.23 -12.15
C LEU A 851 27.53 -0.75 -13.11
N SER A 852 27.53 -2.06 -13.34
CA SER A 852 28.30 -2.69 -14.41
C SER A 852 27.35 -3.37 -15.36
N LEU A 853 27.49 -3.04 -16.65
CA LEU A 853 26.62 -3.49 -17.72
C LEU A 853 27.41 -4.28 -18.75
N TYR A 854 26.94 -5.49 -19.01
CA TYR A 854 27.51 -6.42 -19.98
C TYR A 854 26.62 -6.43 -21.23
N VAL A 855 27.20 -6.51 -22.43
CA VAL A 855 26.38 -6.67 -23.64
C VAL A 855 25.52 -7.92 -23.53
N ARG A 856 24.23 -7.77 -23.76
CA ARG A 856 23.30 -8.89 -23.87
C ARG A 856 23.30 -9.39 -25.30
N TRP A 857 23.83 -10.60 -25.50
CA TRP A 857 23.91 -11.23 -26.82
C TRP A 857 22.79 -12.25 -27.02
N MET A 858 21.95 -12.01 -28.03
CA MET A 858 20.93 -12.94 -28.48
C MET A 858 21.43 -13.71 -29.71
N HIS A 859 21.01 -14.96 -29.90
CA HIS A 859 21.28 -15.74 -31.12
C HIS A 859 20.10 -16.64 -31.45
N PRO A 860 19.84 -16.96 -32.73
CA PRO A 860 18.78 -17.87 -33.10
C PRO A 860 19.08 -19.31 -32.65
N PRO A 861 18.04 -20.16 -32.51
CA PRO A 861 18.21 -21.59 -32.31
C PRO A 861 18.99 -22.27 -33.45
N ALA A 862 19.34 -23.53 -33.24
CA ALA A 862 19.77 -24.45 -34.29
C ALA A 862 18.79 -25.62 -34.37
N VAL A 863 18.35 -25.95 -35.59
CA VAL A 863 17.39 -27.03 -35.83
C VAL A 863 17.82 -27.86 -37.04
N THR A 864 17.69 -29.17 -36.95
CA THR A 864 18.03 -30.12 -38.01
C THR A 864 16.77 -30.82 -38.53
N THR A 865 16.76 -31.18 -39.81
CA THR A 865 15.67 -31.92 -40.46
C THR A 865 16.14 -33.33 -40.81
N GLN A 866 15.38 -34.35 -40.41
CA GLN A 866 15.67 -35.74 -40.74
C GLN A 866 14.74 -36.25 -41.85
N ALA A 867 15.05 -37.42 -42.43
CA ALA A 867 14.23 -38.01 -43.49
C ALA A 867 12.83 -38.38 -42.97
N ALA A 868 11.80 -38.18 -43.79
CA ALA A 868 10.44 -38.56 -43.44
C ALA A 868 10.28 -40.09 -43.38
N THR A 869 9.46 -40.60 -42.46
CA THR A 869 9.13 -42.03 -42.34
C THR A 869 7.62 -42.26 -42.38
N ASN A 870 7.15 -43.50 -42.27
CA ASN A 870 5.73 -43.86 -42.31
C ASN A 870 4.98 -43.32 -43.55
N ILE A 871 5.68 -43.23 -44.68
CA ILE A 871 5.18 -42.62 -45.91
C ILE A 871 4.12 -43.53 -46.54
N GLY A 872 2.88 -43.05 -46.55
CA GLY A 872 1.75 -43.66 -47.26
C GLY A 872 1.37 -42.88 -48.50
N MET A 873 0.17 -43.15 -49.04
CA MET A 873 -0.34 -42.45 -50.21
C MET A 873 -0.71 -40.98 -49.92
N ILE A 874 -1.22 -40.69 -48.72
CA ILE A 874 -1.76 -39.36 -48.35
C ILE A 874 -1.19 -38.78 -47.05
N LYS A 875 -0.14 -39.40 -46.50
CA LYS A 875 0.45 -39.05 -45.20
C LYS A 875 1.92 -39.45 -45.09
N ALA A 876 2.64 -38.80 -44.18
CA ALA A 876 4.00 -39.17 -43.75
C ALA A 876 4.25 -38.69 -42.31
N THR A 877 5.33 -39.15 -41.67
CA THR A 877 5.86 -38.57 -40.43
C THR A 877 7.10 -37.77 -40.76
N GLY A 878 7.04 -36.45 -40.59
CA GLY A 878 8.20 -35.56 -40.64
C GLY A 878 8.96 -35.54 -39.31
N HIS A 879 10.27 -35.30 -39.35
CA HIS A 879 11.16 -35.37 -38.20
C HIS A 879 12.08 -34.16 -38.13
N GLY A 880 12.16 -33.53 -36.96
CA GLY A 880 13.05 -32.41 -36.66
C GLY A 880 13.76 -32.61 -35.31
N ASN A 881 14.85 -31.89 -35.09
CA ASN A 881 15.54 -31.89 -33.80
C ASN A 881 16.16 -30.52 -33.51
N ILE A 882 15.79 -29.93 -32.38
CA ILE A 882 16.37 -28.67 -31.87
C ILE A 882 17.70 -29.03 -31.21
N THR A 883 18.80 -28.66 -31.86
CA THR A 883 20.17 -28.93 -31.40
C THR A 883 20.76 -27.78 -30.58
N ASP A 884 20.20 -26.58 -30.70
CA ASP A 884 20.47 -25.42 -29.85
C ASP A 884 19.14 -24.64 -29.69
N LEU A 885 18.86 -24.16 -28.47
CA LEU A 885 17.67 -23.35 -28.17
C LEU A 885 17.83 -21.90 -28.65
N GLY A 886 19.05 -21.42 -28.84
CA GLY A 886 19.30 -20.01 -29.00
C GLY A 886 19.16 -19.25 -27.67
N ASN A 887 19.34 -17.93 -27.73
CA ASN A 887 19.05 -17.04 -26.61
C ASN A 887 18.18 -15.87 -27.12
N PRO A 888 16.94 -15.67 -26.61
CA PRO A 888 16.21 -16.54 -25.67
C PRO A 888 15.73 -17.85 -26.33
N ASN A 889 15.11 -18.74 -25.54
CA ASN A 889 14.50 -19.99 -26.03
C ASN A 889 13.51 -19.79 -27.22
N PRO A 890 13.24 -20.83 -28.04
CA PRO A 890 12.31 -20.72 -29.15
C PRO A 890 10.86 -20.57 -28.68
N THR A 891 10.18 -19.55 -29.20
CA THR A 891 8.74 -19.31 -29.01
C THR A 891 7.87 -20.13 -29.98
N ALA A 892 8.45 -20.58 -31.09
CA ALA A 892 7.81 -21.50 -32.04
C ALA A 892 8.83 -22.50 -32.60
N HIS A 893 8.42 -23.75 -32.81
CA HIS A 893 9.20 -24.76 -33.54
C HIS A 893 8.27 -25.72 -34.28
N GLY A 894 8.74 -26.36 -35.35
CA GLY A 894 7.86 -27.24 -36.13
C GLY A 894 8.45 -27.73 -37.43
N LEU A 895 7.59 -28.15 -38.35
CA LEU A 895 7.95 -28.65 -39.68
C LEU A 895 7.07 -28.00 -40.75
N CYS A 896 7.70 -27.56 -41.83
CA CYS A 896 7.09 -26.99 -43.04
C CYS A 896 7.32 -27.91 -44.24
N TRP A 897 6.34 -28.03 -45.14
CA TRP A 897 6.46 -28.84 -46.36
C TRP A 897 5.79 -28.21 -47.57
N ALA A 898 6.31 -28.51 -48.76
CA ALA A 898 5.79 -28.03 -50.05
C ALA A 898 6.20 -29.00 -51.17
N THR A 899 5.61 -28.89 -52.36
CA THR A 899 6.11 -29.58 -53.57
C THR A 899 7.35 -28.90 -54.16
N THR A 900 7.64 -27.66 -53.76
CA THR A 900 8.87 -26.91 -54.10
C THR A 900 9.93 -27.03 -53.01
N ALA A 901 11.21 -26.97 -53.41
CA ALA A 901 12.32 -27.02 -52.47
C ALA A 901 12.40 -25.76 -51.58
N ASN A 902 12.96 -25.94 -50.39
CA ASN A 902 13.16 -24.91 -49.37
C ASN A 902 11.87 -24.28 -48.77
N PRO A 903 10.88 -25.08 -48.31
CA PRO A 903 9.70 -24.55 -47.64
C PRO A 903 10.05 -23.69 -46.40
N THR A 904 9.25 -22.65 -46.16
CA THR A 904 9.42 -21.66 -45.08
C THR A 904 8.13 -21.51 -44.26
N THR A 905 8.17 -20.78 -43.14
CA THR A 905 7.00 -20.55 -42.25
C THR A 905 5.86 -19.74 -42.89
N ALA A 906 6.03 -19.23 -44.11
CA ALA A 906 4.98 -18.60 -44.91
C ALA A 906 4.15 -19.61 -45.75
N GLY A 907 4.56 -20.89 -45.78
CA GLY A 907 3.87 -21.97 -46.47
C GLY A 907 3.16 -22.93 -45.51
N THR A 908 2.84 -24.14 -45.99
CA THR A 908 2.18 -25.18 -45.19
C THR A 908 3.11 -25.70 -44.10
N CYS A 909 2.76 -25.47 -42.83
CA CYS A 909 3.55 -25.87 -41.67
C CYS A 909 2.66 -26.34 -40.51
N ILE A 910 3.24 -27.14 -39.61
CA ILE A 910 2.70 -27.39 -38.27
C ILE A 910 3.67 -26.80 -37.25
N ASN A 911 3.18 -25.84 -36.46
CA ASN A 911 3.86 -25.26 -35.31
C ASN A 911 3.48 -26.05 -34.04
N ARG A 912 4.47 -26.39 -33.22
CA ARG A 912 4.34 -27.12 -31.95
C ARG A 912 4.45 -26.20 -30.72
N GLY A 913 4.49 -24.89 -30.92
CA GLY A 913 4.65 -23.88 -29.85
C GLY A 913 6.10 -23.74 -29.39
N ALA A 914 6.29 -23.23 -28.17
CA ALA A 914 7.61 -22.98 -27.60
C ALA A 914 8.40 -24.27 -27.31
N ALA A 915 9.71 -24.13 -27.15
CA ALA A 915 10.59 -25.21 -26.70
C ALA A 915 11.50 -24.72 -25.56
N ASN A 916 11.59 -25.48 -24.46
CA ASN A 916 12.42 -25.15 -23.30
C ASN A 916 13.57 -26.15 -23.06
N ALA A 917 13.78 -27.06 -24.00
CA ALA A 917 14.87 -28.04 -24.02
C ALA A 917 15.26 -28.34 -25.47
N THR A 918 16.52 -28.67 -25.72
CA THR A 918 16.94 -29.30 -26.99
C THR A 918 16.27 -30.65 -27.11
N LEU A 919 15.44 -30.84 -28.15
CA LEU A 919 14.57 -32.01 -28.27
C LEU A 919 14.34 -32.44 -29.73
N ALA A 920 14.29 -33.75 -29.93
CA ALA A 920 13.80 -34.36 -31.16
C ALA A 920 12.26 -34.37 -31.15
N PHE A 921 11.65 -34.02 -32.29
CA PHE A 921 10.21 -33.95 -32.45
C PHE A 921 9.76 -34.54 -33.78
N THR A 922 8.54 -35.07 -33.77
CA THR A 922 7.88 -35.62 -34.96
C THR A 922 6.59 -34.86 -35.24
N VAL A 923 6.19 -34.85 -36.52
CA VAL A 923 4.95 -34.23 -36.98
C VAL A 923 4.26 -35.19 -37.96
N SER A 924 2.98 -35.46 -37.71
CA SER A 924 2.10 -36.17 -38.64
C SER A 924 1.70 -35.24 -39.77
N ILE A 925 2.23 -35.49 -40.97
CA ILE A 925 1.88 -34.79 -42.20
C ILE A 925 0.74 -35.56 -42.87
N THR A 926 -0.35 -34.88 -43.22
CA THR A 926 -1.57 -35.47 -43.82
C THR A 926 -2.07 -34.60 -44.98
N GLY A 927 -3.05 -35.11 -45.74
CA GLY A 927 -3.63 -34.38 -46.89
C GLY A 927 -2.72 -34.31 -48.11
N LEU A 928 -1.73 -35.21 -48.21
CA LEU A 928 -0.81 -35.26 -49.33
C LEU A 928 -1.45 -35.93 -50.56
N SER A 929 -1.02 -35.53 -51.76
CA SER A 929 -1.37 -36.22 -53.01
C SER A 929 -0.55 -37.52 -53.15
N PRO A 930 -1.13 -38.64 -53.65
CA PRO A 930 -0.38 -39.86 -53.98
C PRO A 930 0.68 -39.67 -55.07
N GLY A 931 1.71 -40.52 -55.09
CA GLY A 931 2.78 -40.51 -56.09
C GLY A 931 3.58 -39.20 -56.21
N THR A 932 3.46 -38.30 -55.24
CA THR A 932 3.91 -36.91 -55.32
C THR A 932 5.11 -36.66 -54.42
N THR A 933 6.14 -35.99 -54.95
CA THR A 933 7.33 -35.60 -54.18
C THR A 933 7.08 -34.31 -53.41
N TYR A 934 7.32 -34.36 -52.10
CA TYR A 934 7.30 -33.22 -51.20
C TYR A 934 8.69 -32.98 -50.60
N HIS A 935 9.05 -31.72 -50.47
CA HIS A 935 10.15 -31.23 -49.66
C HIS A 935 9.68 -30.90 -48.25
N VAL A 936 10.56 -31.07 -47.26
CA VAL A 936 10.26 -30.83 -45.85
C VAL A 936 11.47 -30.20 -45.14
N ARG A 937 11.20 -29.25 -44.24
CA ARG A 937 12.20 -28.56 -43.38
C ARG A 937 11.66 -28.38 -41.97
N ALA A 938 12.47 -28.73 -40.98
CA ALA A 938 12.22 -28.32 -39.60
C ALA A 938 12.52 -26.82 -39.44
N PHE A 939 11.79 -26.12 -38.58
CA PHE A 939 12.03 -24.71 -38.26
C PHE A 939 12.03 -24.49 -36.74
N ALA A 940 12.70 -23.43 -36.30
CA ALA A 940 12.65 -22.90 -34.94
C ALA A 940 12.78 -21.37 -34.98
N THR A 941 12.07 -20.69 -34.09
CA THR A 941 11.95 -19.23 -34.04
C THR A 941 12.12 -18.74 -32.62
N ASN A 942 12.99 -17.75 -32.41
CA ASN A 942 13.06 -16.95 -31.19
C ASN A 942 13.11 -15.45 -31.53
N ALA A 943 13.32 -14.60 -30.53
CA ALA A 943 13.42 -13.15 -30.73
C ALA A 943 14.67 -12.69 -31.53
N ALA A 944 15.64 -13.58 -31.79
CA ALA A 944 16.81 -13.30 -32.63
C ALA A 944 16.59 -13.67 -34.12
N GLY A 945 15.59 -14.50 -34.43
CA GLY A 945 15.21 -14.84 -35.81
C GLY A 945 14.55 -16.21 -35.98
N ILE A 946 14.27 -16.54 -37.25
CA ILE A 946 13.79 -17.86 -37.69
C ILE A 946 14.94 -18.61 -38.36
N VAL A 947 15.20 -19.85 -37.92
CA VAL A 947 16.08 -20.79 -38.62
C VAL A 947 15.31 -21.98 -39.18
N TYR A 948 15.92 -22.59 -40.19
CA TYR A 948 15.39 -23.75 -40.89
C TYR A 948 16.49 -24.78 -41.08
N GLY A 949 16.20 -26.04 -40.73
CA GLY A 949 17.10 -27.15 -40.96
C GLY A 949 17.28 -27.47 -42.45
N GLU A 950 18.04 -28.53 -42.74
CA GLU A 950 18.28 -28.98 -44.12
C GLU A 950 16.97 -29.26 -44.89
N ASN A 951 16.99 -29.04 -46.20
CA ASN A 951 15.92 -29.42 -47.11
C ASN A 951 15.97 -30.92 -47.41
N LYS A 952 15.05 -31.69 -46.85
CA LYS A 952 14.85 -33.12 -47.18
C LYS A 952 13.67 -33.27 -48.15
N SER A 953 13.55 -34.44 -48.77
CA SER A 953 12.44 -34.76 -49.66
C SER A 953 11.99 -36.21 -49.51
N PHE A 954 10.72 -36.47 -49.79
CA PHE A 954 10.12 -37.80 -49.83
C PHE A 954 9.02 -37.84 -50.89
N THR A 955 8.71 -39.02 -51.43
CA THR A 955 7.64 -39.22 -52.41
C THR A 955 6.57 -40.12 -51.79
N THR A 956 5.31 -39.69 -51.82
CA THR A 956 4.19 -40.49 -51.33
C THR A 956 4.00 -41.76 -52.14
N ALA A 957 3.42 -42.80 -51.53
CA ALA A 957 3.14 -44.04 -52.24
C ALA A 957 2.15 -43.81 -53.39
N ASN A 958 2.34 -44.54 -54.50
CA ASN A 958 1.36 -44.60 -55.58
C ASN A 958 0.07 -45.30 -55.12
N PRO A 959 -1.10 -44.98 -55.72
CA PRO A 959 -2.29 -45.79 -55.52
C PRO A 959 -2.06 -47.21 -56.07
N PRO A 960 -2.64 -48.25 -55.45
CA PRO A 960 -2.55 -49.61 -55.97
C PRO A 960 -3.30 -49.72 -57.32
N PRO A 961 -2.80 -50.51 -58.28
CA PRO A 961 -3.45 -50.68 -59.57
C PRO A 961 -4.79 -51.40 -59.42
N VAL A 962 -5.85 -50.84 -60.01
CA VAL A 962 -7.17 -51.45 -60.08
C VAL A 962 -7.10 -52.70 -60.97
N THR A 963 -7.72 -53.80 -60.54
CA THR A 963 -7.87 -55.02 -61.33
C THR A 963 -9.34 -55.39 -61.53
N TYR A 964 -9.64 -56.01 -62.66
CA TYR A 964 -10.96 -56.53 -63.00
C TYR A 964 -10.90 -58.04 -63.28
N PRO A 965 -11.89 -58.84 -62.86
CA PRO A 965 -11.97 -60.27 -63.16
C PRO A 965 -12.60 -60.54 -64.54
N VAL A 966 -12.18 -61.64 -65.16
CA VAL A 966 -12.76 -62.23 -66.37
C VAL A 966 -13.23 -63.65 -66.06
N ILE A 967 -14.50 -63.95 -66.37
CA ILE A 967 -15.17 -65.20 -65.99
C ILE A 967 -15.77 -65.88 -67.23
N TYR A 968 -15.48 -67.16 -67.44
CA TYR A 968 -16.00 -67.95 -68.55
C TYR A 968 -17.14 -68.88 -68.10
N MET A 969 -18.18 -69.02 -68.93
CA MET A 969 -19.42 -69.76 -68.64
C MET A 969 -19.76 -70.74 -69.76
N ALA A 970 -20.02 -72.01 -69.41
CA ALA A 970 -20.19 -73.12 -70.37
C ALA A 970 -21.43 -73.01 -71.28
N ASN A 971 -22.42 -72.19 -70.89
CA ASN A 971 -23.57 -71.76 -71.67
C ASN A 971 -24.24 -72.87 -72.52
N GLY A 972 -24.72 -73.93 -71.86
CA GLY A 972 -25.41 -75.03 -72.51
C GLY A 972 -24.51 -76.06 -73.21
N ALA A 973 -23.22 -76.14 -72.86
CA ALA A 973 -22.40 -77.33 -73.15
C ALA A 973 -22.93 -78.57 -72.40
N ASP A 974 -22.83 -79.73 -73.04
CA ASP A 974 -23.19 -81.02 -72.44
C ASP A 974 -22.00 -81.67 -71.72
N SER A 975 -20.77 -81.30 -72.09
CA SER A 975 -19.52 -81.79 -71.47
C SER A 975 -18.33 -80.85 -71.75
N GLY A 976 -17.19 -81.13 -71.10
CA GLY A 976 -15.99 -80.28 -71.10
C GLY A 976 -15.90 -79.36 -69.89
N VAL A 977 -14.88 -78.51 -69.84
CA VAL A 977 -14.70 -77.48 -68.80
C VAL A 977 -14.48 -76.09 -69.41
N VAL A 978 -14.88 -75.04 -68.70
CA VAL A 978 -14.56 -73.66 -69.09
C VAL A 978 -13.08 -73.36 -68.81
N PRO A 979 -12.46 -72.42 -69.56
CA PRO A 979 -11.18 -71.84 -69.17
C PRO A 979 -11.24 -71.25 -67.76
N ALA A 980 -10.13 -71.33 -67.03
CA ALA A 980 -10.02 -70.71 -65.72
C ALA A 980 -10.17 -69.18 -65.84
N GLY A 981 -10.98 -68.58 -64.96
CA GLY A 981 -11.08 -67.13 -64.87
C GLY A 981 -9.80 -66.49 -64.34
N GLU A 982 -9.52 -65.26 -64.77
CA GLU A 982 -8.31 -64.52 -64.40
C GLU A 982 -8.62 -63.04 -64.18
N SER A 983 -7.79 -62.35 -63.40
CA SER A 983 -7.90 -60.89 -63.22
C SER A 983 -6.74 -60.17 -63.89
N LYS A 984 -7.02 -59.08 -64.61
CA LYS A 984 -6.00 -58.18 -65.20
C LYS A 984 -6.09 -56.79 -64.60
N VAL A 985 -4.99 -56.04 -64.71
CA VAL A 985 -4.97 -54.61 -64.37
C VAL A 985 -5.83 -53.85 -65.39
N HIS A 986 -6.49 -52.77 -64.93
CA HIS A 986 -7.21 -51.83 -65.79
C HIS A 986 -6.37 -51.45 -67.01
N ASP A 987 -6.99 -51.51 -68.19
CA ASP A 987 -6.39 -51.21 -69.50
C ASP A 987 -5.25 -52.13 -69.95
N GLN A 988 -5.01 -53.26 -69.27
CA GLN A 988 -4.28 -54.36 -69.90
C GLN A 988 -5.13 -55.05 -70.97
N SER A 989 -4.50 -55.32 -72.11
CA SER A 989 -5.04 -56.17 -73.16
C SER A 989 -4.90 -57.65 -72.80
N LEU A 990 -6.01 -58.38 -72.93
CA LEU A 990 -6.13 -59.82 -72.74
C LEU A 990 -6.56 -60.50 -74.04
N ALA A 991 -5.82 -61.52 -74.50
CA ALA A 991 -6.32 -62.44 -75.51
C ALA A 991 -7.33 -63.41 -74.87
N LEU A 992 -8.57 -63.41 -75.34
CA LEU A 992 -9.63 -64.26 -74.81
C LEU A 992 -9.37 -65.74 -75.13
N SER A 993 -9.58 -66.61 -74.14
CA SER A 993 -9.22 -68.04 -74.22
C SER A 993 -9.90 -68.78 -75.37
N TYR A 994 -9.19 -69.71 -75.99
CA TYR A 994 -9.75 -70.71 -76.91
C TYR A 994 -10.64 -71.72 -76.15
N ASN A 995 -11.29 -72.64 -76.85
CA ASN A 995 -12.00 -73.79 -76.25
C ASN A 995 -11.04 -74.86 -75.65
N THR A 996 -10.09 -74.44 -74.81
CA THR A 996 -9.00 -75.28 -74.28
C THR A 996 -9.46 -76.41 -73.36
N GLY A 997 -10.63 -76.26 -72.74
CA GLY A 997 -11.27 -77.28 -71.90
C GLY A 997 -12.18 -78.24 -72.66
N ASN A 998 -12.17 -78.21 -74.01
CA ASN A 998 -12.97 -79.06 -74.89
C ASN A 998 -14.48 -79.06 -74.53
N LEU A 999 -15.09 -77.87 -74.43
CA LEU A 999 -16.54 -77.74 -74.32
C LEU A 999 -17.19 -78.33 -75.57
N VAL A 1000 -18.11 -79.27 -75.38
CA VAL A 1000 -18.88 -79.93 -76.45
C VAL A 1000 -20.37 -79.74 -76.19
N ARG A 1001 -21.12 -79.46 -77.26
CA ARG A 1001 -22.58 -79.41 -77.27
C ARG A 1001 -23.10 -80.22 -78.46
N ALA A 1002 -23.95 -81.22 -78.21
CA ALA A 1002 -24.38 -82.18 -79.21
C ALA A 1002 -25.19 -81.51 -80.34
N GLY A 1003 -24.72 -81.66 -81.59
CA GLY A 1003 -25.30 -81.01 -82.76
C GLY A 1003 -24.90 -79.55 -82.96
N TYR A 1004 -23.91 -79.03 -82.22
CA TYR A 1004 -23.38 -77.67 -82.38
C TYR A 1004 -21.84 -77.67 -82.43
N THR A 1005 -21.29 -76.66 -83.08
CA THR A 1005 -19.85 -76.34 -83.09
C THR A 1005 -19.62 -75.10 -82.22
N PHE A 1006 -18.55 -75.10 -81.42
CA PHE A 1006 -18.15 -73.93 -80.63
C PHE A 1006 -17.72 -72.79 -81.56
N ALA A 1007 -18.17 -71.57 -81.28
CA ALA A 1007 -18.07 -70.41 -82.16
C ALA A 1007 -17.45 -69.17 -81.49
N GLY A 1008 -16.65 -69.37 -80.43
CA GLY A 1008 -16.11 -68.28 -79.61
C GLY A 1008 -17.01 -67.92 -78.41
N TRP A 1009 -16.96 -66.67 -77.98
CA TRP A 1009 -17.63 -66.20 -76.75
C TRP A 1009 -18.62 -65.06 -77.04
N ASN A 1010 -19.60 -64.88 -76.15
CA ASN A 1010 -20.54 -63.76 -76.15
C ASN A 1010 -20.65 -63.15 -74.74
N THR A 1011 -20.90 -61.85 -74.60
CA THR A 1011 -21.08 -61.20 -73.27
C THR A 1011 -22.42 -61.51 -72.59
N ALA A 1012 -23.35 -62.21 -73.25
CA ALA A 1012 -24.63 -62.66 -72.70
C ALA A 1012 -24.94 -64.12 -73.11
N GLY A 1013 -25.56 -64.87 -72.20
CA GLY A 1013 -25.85 -66.30 -72.41
C GLY A 1013 -26.90 -66.60 -73.48
N ASP A 1014 -27.81 -65.66 -73.73
CA ASP A 1014 -28.82 -65.74 -74.79
C ASP A 1014 -28.27 -65.39 -76.20
N GLY A 1015 -27.01 -64.95 -76.29
CA GLY A 1015 -26.36 -64.53 -77.54
C GLY A 1015 -26.66 -63.08 -77.96
N SER A 1016 -27.41 -62.32 -77.17
CA SER A 1016 -27.75 -60.91 -77.47
C SER A 1016 -26.56 -59.94 -77.32
N GLY A 1017 -25.51 -60.36 -76.61
CA GLY A 1017 -24.35 -59.53 -76.28
C GLY A 1017 -23.29 -59.44 -77.38
N THR A 1018 -22.17 -58.80 -77.04
CA THR A 1018 -21.04 -58.63 -77.97
C THR A 1018 -20.36 -59.97 -78.24
N ASN A 1019 -20.11 -60.25 -79.52
CA ASN A 1019 -19.52 -61.50 -79.99
C ASN A 1019 -17.99 -61.36 -80.13
N TYR A 1020 -17.24 -62.29 -79.55
CA TYR A 1020 -15.78 -62.38 -79.69
C TYR A 1020 -15.37 -63.70 -80.34
N GLY A 1021 -14.49 -63.62 -81.34
CA GLY A 1021 -13.82 -64.79 -81.92
C GLY A 1021 -12.75 -65.34 -80.99
N GLU A 1022 -12.28 -66.55 -81.26
CA GLU A 1022 -11.17 -67.14 -80.51
C GLU A 1022 -9.89 -66.29 -80.62
N GLY A 1023 -9.15 -66.13 -79.53
CA GLY A 1023 -7.93 -65.33 -79.49
C GLY A 1023 -8.14 -63.81 -79.63
N THR A 1024 -9.37 -63.31 -79.68
CA THR A 1024 -9.65 -61.86 -79.75
C THR A 1024 -9.01 -61.12 -78.58
N ILE A 1025 -8.30 -60.02 -78.86
CA ILE A 1025 -7.72 -59.17 -77.83
C ILE A 1025 -8.76 -58.17 -77.33
N TYR A 1026 -9.04 -58.20 -76.03
CA TYR A 1026 -9.94 -57.28 -75.32
C TYR A 1026 -9.16 -56.46 -74.28
N THR A 1027 -9.36 -55.15 -74.23
CA THR A 1027 -8.72 -54.27 -73.24
C THR A 1027 -9.63 -54.10 -72.02
N LEU A 1028 -9.17 -54.53 -70.85
CA LEU A 1028 -10.04 -54.74 -69.69
C LEU A 1028 -10.27 -53.47 -68.88
N ASN A 1029 -11.41 -52.82 -69.10
CA ASN A 1029 -11.86 -51.58 -68.45
C ASN A 1029 -13.03 -51.77 -67.45
N ALA A 1030 -13.54 -52.99 -67.32
CA ALA A 1030 -14.57 -53.40 -66.37
C ALA A 1030 -14.48 -54.92 -66.13
N ALA A 1031 -15.23 -55.44 -65.14
CA ALA A 1031 -15.40 -56.89 -64.96
C ALA A 1031 -16.15 -57.50 -66.17
N LEU A 1032 -15.69 -58.66 -66.65
CA LEU A 1032 -16.17 -59.25 -67.91
C LEU A 1032 -16.62 -60.71 -67.71
N THR A 1033 -17.87 -61.01 -68.03
CA THR A 1033 -18.38 -62.39 -68.10
C THR A 1033 -18.59 -62.80 -69.56
N LEU A 1034 -18.14 -64.01 -69.90
CA LEU A 1034 -18.15 -64.56 -71.26
C LEU A 1034 -18.84 -65.92 -71.30
N TYR A 1035 -19.84 -66.04 -72.15
CA TYR A 1035 -20.68 -67.22 -72.34
C TYR A 1035 -20.29 -67.92 -73.63
N ALA A 1036 -20.15 -69.26 -73.59
CA ALA A 1036 -19.81 -70.05 -74.76
C ALA A 1036 -20.85 -69.84 -75.88
N ARG A 1037 -20.37 -69.56 -77.09
CA ARG A 1037 -21.20 -69.34 -78.28
C ARG A 1037 -21.20 -70.60 -79.14
N TRP A 1038 -22.36 -70.92 -79.72
CA TRP A 1038 -22.60 -72.17 -80.43
C TRP A 1038 -23.25 -71.90 -81.78
N THR A 1039 -22.75 -72.54 -82.84
CA THR A 1039 -23.38 -72.59 -84.16
C THR A 1039 -23.96 -73.98 -84.37
N GLN A 1040 -25.23 -74.10 -84.78
CA GLN A 1040 -25.85 -75.40 -85.02
C GLN A 1040 -25.24 -76.05 -86.27
N ASN A 1041 -24.98 -77.35 -86.20
CA ASN A 1041 -24.48 -78.15 -87.32
C ASN A 1041 -25.66 -78.50 -88.25
N THR A 1042 -25.43 -78.38 -89.56
CA THR A 1042 -26.38 -78.71 -90.64
C THR A 1042 -26.22 -80.14 -91.13
#